data_AF-A0A328YTH8-F1
#
_entry.id   AF-A0A328YTH8-F1
#
_cell.length_a   1.000
_cell.length_b   1.000
_cell.length_c   1.000
_cell.angle_alpha   90.00
_cell.angle_beta   90.00
_cell.angle_gamma   90.00
#
_symmetry.space_group_name_H-M   'P 1'
#
loop_
_entity.id
_entity.type
_entity.pdbx_description
1 polymer ?
#
loop_
_entity_poly.entity_id
_entity_poly.type
_entity_poly.pdbx_seq_one_letter_code
_entity_poly.pdbx_strand_id
1 'polypeptide(L)'
;MRVITLLRELNISLERLQSYETSLATDFKFKVVNQFVPDDIYQQIILIHQNQPISQPKKREILVFTSDDNYRFNAKIKWYYNKQTDGEYGFIEKSGLPDIYFSGEHFLYSDPKNLKPNDEVVVTIAKQDIDDRKDAIKAISVNSLWEEKDIQFLLFHFFTNLEQWSNNLLEIILKQISEVSEQINEDILKAVETYVFEKIDYTKLQSSHYKSLGELLKIFGIDVNAAFLKYSLNSDTVFKYWNNCTELILDFTLIKTSLLNHLKDSFFNIHIYISRIETSAKKDFLDAILMQTCSGDVEIDFTKIVSLLSLYGDNGISPNLDKLPETLQLKLWENQKIDSMPFDAVFNKLLHFKTEYYENELNRKEQPHLYRKYFDKIGSADLKNLLGRLYFDKDSINDKETFETITFFIKHIPTYEFLENFIETIYIKSAPYFKLLLFIEDYTDTIDYHDLVIYTGLLSNKNQKLFFKKILKLVAECKLVLTLDDLNLITTIDYQTSEYAKEIDGVGLDFTLSVILKLINDLKNNIITRQSTLFDLIANQIKNPKDLLVIDGFFEKCSGKTVIEENKYVSKSEDDKKIYNLVKKEHFLPRFSTFCDGRKASVVCKKSGFEFWWCENSQCYAVCRTLHNPSDWRDYTLEDVLTILEIPYNVNQYEILLNVINRVNRFLTHLTCRSCKTILKPKGKSNYSFYGVTLFSCANQECEHHSKDIYLSHCLNGQCEDIIDSRDSVKCKTHDVKEECGWYICKNCNACCSSEKLVARKSNLERLGQEYKCHTTGHLDRGIICCSGCGNEMIDAAISKDLYQKQLNWLIANKSNHQNIIRAGQRPKDQKWWFIWGRGTMDYQTYRNQLQSFFKSGFNIPDFNNKEKDTQLIAEPFEEKKVSKERIFVCPNCDLYFDLNNKEDFDFQRKRAVQKFHVKIFPQTDK
;
A
#
# COMPACT_ATOMS: atom_id res chain seq x y z
N MET A 1 -7.14 -27.82 -93.42
CA MET A 1 -6.48 -26.75 -94.21
C MET A 1 -5.35 -26.10 -93.40
N ARG A 2 -4.28 -25.49 -93.97
CA ARG A 2 -3.29 -24.72 -93.16
C ARG A 2 -3.75 -23.29 -92.88
N VAL A 3 -3.40 -22.72 -91.73
CA VAL A 3 -3.74 -21.34 -91.33
C VAL A 3 -3.32 -20.33 -92.40
N ILE A 4 -2.13 -20.45 -92.99
CA ILE A 4 -1.67 -19.51 -94.04
C ILE A 4 -2.53 -19.54 -95.30
N THR A 5 -3.10 -20.70 -95.63
CA THR A 5 -4.05 -20.86 -96.74
C THR A 5 -5.37 -20.18 -96.38
N LEU A 6 -5.84 -20.39 -95.15
CA LEU A 6 -7.05 -19.76 -94.62
C LEU A 6 -6.98 -18.24 -94.55
N LEU A 7 -5.84 -17.69 -94.10
CA LEU A 7 -5.60 -16.24 -94.04
C LEU A 7 -5.62 -15.60 -95.43
N ARG A 8 -5.07 -16.28 -96.45
CA ARG A 8 -5.10 -15.83 -97.83
C ARG A 8 -6.49 -15.93 -98.43
N GLU A 9 -7.21 -17.02 -98.15
CA GLU A 9 -8.56 -17.26 -98.65
C GLU A 9 -9.57 -16.24 -98.11
N LEU A 10 -9.45 -15.87 -96.84
CA LEU A 10 -10.33 -14.88 -96.19
C LEU A 10 -9.81 -13.44 -96.26
N ASN A 11 -8.60 -13.24 -96.80
CA ASN A 11 -7.91 -11.94 -96.85
C ASN A 11 -7.87 -11.21 -95.49
N ILE A 12 -7.47 -11.92 -94.42
CA ILE A 12 -7.34 -11.37 -93.05
C ILE A 12 -5.95 -11.63 -92.44
N SER A 13 -5.57 -10.84 -91.43
CA SER A 13 -4.34 -11.05 -90.66
C SER A 13 -4.48 -12.19 -89.64
N LEU A 14 -3.35 -12.74 -89.17
CA LEU A 14 -3.35 -13.77 -88.13
C LEU A 14 -4.03 -13.29 -86.83
N GLU A 15 -3.82 -12.03 -86.46
CA GLU A 15 -4.46 -11.42 -85.27
C GLU A 15 -5.98 -11.34 -85.42
N ARG A 16 -6.48 -11.03 -86.62
CA ARG A 16 -7.92 -11.04 -86.88
C ARG A 16 -8.50 -12.45 -86.79
N LEU A 17 -7.77 -13.44 -87.30
CA LEU A 17 -8.16 -14.85 -87.16
C LEU A 17 -8.15 -15.31 -85.69
N GLN A 18 -7.16 -14.88 -84.89
CA GLN A 18 -7.08 -15.14 -83.45
C GLN A 18 -8.26 -14.50 -82.69
N SER A 19 -8.76 -13.35 -83.14
CA SER A 19 -9.96 -12.74 -82.53
C SER A 19 -11.22 -13.59 -82.67
N TYR A 20 -11.26 -14.54 -83.61
CA TYR A 20 -12.37 -15.48 -83.75
C TYR A 20 -12.33 -16.64 -82.76
N GLU A 21 -11.19 -16.88 -82.08
CA GLU A 21 -11.03 -18.00 -81.14
C GLU A 21 -12.07 -17.99 -80.01
N THR A 22 -12.45 -16.81 -79.52
CA THR A 22 -13.47 -16.66 -78.46
C THR A 22 -14.88 -16.99 -78.92
N SER A 23 -15.10 -17.08 -80.24
CA SER A 23 -16.39 -17.36 -80.86
C SER A 23 -16.46 -18.76 -81.47
N LEU A 24 -15.38 -19.54 -81.38
CA LEU A 24 -15.39 -20.96 -81.75
C LEU A 24 -16.03 -21.78 -80.63
N ALA A 25 -16.77 -22.81 -81.01
CA ALA A 25 -17.43 -23.70 -80.04
C ALA A 25 -16.44 -24.59 -79.26
N THR A 26 -15.19 -24.65 -79.70
CA THR A 26 -14.09 -25.41 -79.10
C THR A 26 -12.87 -24.50 -78.89
N ASP A 27 -12.09 -24.75 -77.84
CA ASP A 27 -10.92 -23.94 -77.45
C ASP A 27 -9.73 -24.20 -78.39
N PHE A 28 -9.90 -23.82 -79.65
CA PHE A 28 -8.90 -23.95 -80.69
C PHE A 28 -8.14 -22.63 -80.82
N LYS A 29 -6.81 -22.68 -80.66
CA LYS A 29 -5.92 -21.51 -80.68
C LYS A 29 -5.05 -21.49 -81.94
N PHE A 30 -5.02 -20.38 -82.66
CA PHE A 30 -4.17 -20.15 -83.82
C PHE A 30 -2.83 -19.61 -83.36
N LYS A 31 -1.82 -20.47 -83.25
CA LYS A 31 -0.50 -20.07 -82.72
C LYS A 31 0.49 -19.71 -83.81
N VAL A 32 0.45 -20.40 -84.94
CA VAL A 32 1.42 -20.22 -86.04
C VAL A 32 0.77 -20.40 -87.41
N VAL A 33 1.28 -19.68 -88.42
CA VAL A 33 0.72 -19.67 -89.78
C VAL A 33 0.77 -21.04 -90.51
N ASN A 34 1.64 -21.96 -90.11
CA ASN A 34 1.70 -23.30 -90.71
C ASN A 34 0.82 -24.35 -90.00
N GLN A 35 0.11 -23.98 -88.94
CA GLN A 35 -0.77 -24.86 -88.18
C GLN A 35 -1.90 -25.41 -89.07
N PHE A 36 -2.31 -26.66 -88.84
CA PHE A 36 -3.44 -27.27 -89.54
C PHE A 36 -4.74 -26.96 -88.79
N VAL A 37 -5.74 -26.49 -89.54
CA VAL A 37 -7.09 -26.18 -89.11
C VAL A 37 -8.00 -27.34 -89.52
N PRO A 38 -8.63 -28.03 -88.56
CA PRO A 38 -9.67 -29.03 -88.81
C PRO A 38 -10.86 -28.46 -89.59
N ASP A 39 -11.54 -29.29 -90.38
CA ASP A 39 -12.59 -28.83 -91.30
C ASP A 39 -13.82 -28.27 -90.57
N ASP A 40 -14.15 -28.76 -89.38
CA ASP A 40 -15.24 -28.25 -88.53
C ASP A 40 -14.94 -26.84 -87.99
N ILE A 41 -13.69 -26.58 -87.61
CA ILE A 41 -13.21 -25.26 -87.20
C ILE A 41 -13.22 -24.31 -88.40
N TYR A 42 -12.77 -24.78 -89.56
CA TYR A 42 -12.77 -24.01 -90.80
C TYR A 42 -14.19 -23.53 -91.17
N GLN A 43 -15.20 -24.41 -91.12
CA GLN A 43 -16.58 -24.04 -91.43
C GLN A 43 -17.14 -23.00 -90.45
N GLN A 44 -16.81 -23.11 -89.16
CA GLN A 44 -17.18 -22.10 -88.15
C GLN A 44 -16.54 -20.75 -88.45
N ILE A 45 -15.26 -20.72 -88.84
CA ILE A 45 -14.56 -19.49 -89.20
C ILE A 45 -15.20 -18.83 -90.43
N ILE A 46 -15.55 -19.62 -91.45
CA ILE A 46 -16.22 -19.11 -92.65
C ILE A 46 -17.56 -18.45 -92.25
N LEU A 47 -18.35 -19.10 -91.39
CA LEU A 47 -19.62 -18.56 -90.88
C LEU A 47 -19.45 -17.28 -90.04
N ILE A 48 -18.44 -17.24 -89.16
CA ILE A 48 -18.12 -16.05 -88.35
C ILE A 48 -17.68 -14.90 -89.26
N HIS A 49 -16.85 -15.20 -90.26
CA HIS A 49 -16.30 -14.21 -91.18
C HIS A 49 -17.38 -13.64 -92.11
N GLN A 50 -18.29 -14.48 -92.64
CA GLN A 50 -19.39 -14.06 -93.51
C GLN A 50 -20.43 -13.18 -92.79
N ASN A 51 -20.62 -13.36 -91.47
CA ASN A 51 -21.57 -12.59 -90.67
C ASN A 51 -21.00 -11.29 -90.08
N GLN A 52 -19.73 -10.97 -90.33
CA GLN A 52 -19.11 -9.71 -89.91
C GLN A 52 -18.43 -9.00 -91.10
N PRO A 53 -19.18 -8.22 -91.91
CA PRO A 53 -18.54 -7.37 -92.90
C PRO A 53 -17.69 -6.30 -92.23
N ILE A 54 -16.62 -5.93 -92.93
CA ILE A 54 -15.51 -5.05 -92.55
C ILE A 54 -15.98 -3.79 -91.79
N SER A 55 -15.52 -3.62 -90.54
CA SER A 55 -15.32 -2.30 -89.95
C SER A 55 -13.82 -2.08 -89.75
N GLN A 56 -13.32 -0.98 -90.29
CA GLN A 56 -11.94 -0.54 -90.09
C GLN A 56 -11.65 -0.38 -88.59
N PRO A 57 -10.43 -0.68 -88.11
CA PRO A 57 -10.09 -0.48 -86.71
C PRO A 57 -10.36 0.98 -86.30
N LYS A 58 -11.11 1.14 -85.20
CA LYS A 58 -11.41 2.44 -84.58
C LYS A 58 -10.11 3.21 -84.33
N LYS A 59 -10.06 4.46 -84.81
CA LYS A 59 -9.02 5.47 -84.51
C LYS A 59 -8.75 5.50 -83.00
N ARG A 60 -7.49 5.31 -82.59
CA ARG A 60 -7.02 5.86 -81.31
C ARG A 60 -6.74 7.34 -81.56
N GLU A 61 -7.49 8.23 -80.91
CA GLU A 61 -7.18 9.66 -80.92
C GLU A 61 -5.84 9.88 -80.23
N ILE A 62 -4.91 10.55 -80.91
CA ILE A 62 -3.62 10.94 -80.35
C ILE A 62 -3.82 12.33 -79.76
N LEU A 63 -3.61 12.46 -78.45
CA LEU A 63 -3.61 13.77 -77.78
C LEU A 63 -2.39 14.57 -78.24
N VAL A 64 -2.64 15.68 -78.92
CA VAL A 64 -1.62 16.58 -79.49
C VAL A 64 -1.94 18.02 -79.09
N PHE A 65 -0.91 18.78 -78.73
CA PHE A 65 -1.00 20.23 -78.58
C PHE A 65 -0.94 20.87 -79.96
N THR A 66 -1.90 21.72 -80.28
CA THR A 66 -1.95 22.44 -81.56
C THR A 66 -1.44 23.85 -81.39
N SER A 67 -0.38 24.17 -82.11
CA SER A 67 0.13 25.54 -82.26
C SER A 67 0.29 25.80 -83.75
N ASP A 68 -0.41 26.82 -84.27
CA ASP A 68 -0.44 27.19 -85.69
C ASP A 68 -0.76 26.01 -86.63
N ASP A 69 0.07 25.75 -87.64
CA ASP A 69 -0.01 24.63 -88.60
C ASP A 69 0.73 23.37 -88.12
N ASN A 70 1.07 23.28 -86.83
CA ASN A 70 1.85 22.18 -86.25
C ASN A 70 1.10 21.42 -85.13
N TYR A 71 1.43 20.14 -85.01
CA TYR A 71 1.11 19.30 -83.86
C TYR A 71 2.35 19.08 -83.01
N ARG A 72 2.20 19.20 -81.70
CA ARG A 72 3.27 19.02 -80.72
C ARG A 72 2.85 18.03 -79.65
N PHE A 73 3.69 17.06 -79.30
CA PHE A 73 3.36 16.03 -78.31
C PHE A 73 4.60 15.36 -77.74
N ASN A 74 4.44 14.65 -76.63
CA ASN A 74 5.50 13.81 -76.06
C ASN A 74 5.64 12.48 -76.80
N ALA A 75 6.87 12.04 -77.04
CA ALA A 75 7.18 10.76 -77.67
C ALA A 75 8.51 10.21 -77.13
N LYS A 76 8.91 9.01 -77.60
CA LYS A 76 10.14 8.35 -77.14
C LYS A 76 11.13 8.18 -78.27
N ILE A 77 12.40 8.44 -77.99
CA ILE A 77 13.47 8.10 -78.92
C ILE A 77 13.48 6.59 -79.16
N LYS A 78 13.28 6.15 -80.40
CA LYS A 78 13.43 4.75 -80.78
C LYS A 78 14.92 4.41 -80.89
N TRP A 79 15.65 5.25 -81.62
CA TRP A 79 17.10 5.26 -81.69
C TRP A 79 17.59 6.55 -82.35
N TYR A 80 18.84 6.93 -82.10
CA TYR A 80 19.49 8.09 -82.71
C TYR A 80 20.99 7.82 -82.89
N TYR A 81 21.59 8.40 -83.93
CA TYR A 81 23.02 8.37 -84.29
C TYR A 81 23.53 7.03 -84.86
N ASN A 82 23.87 7.03 -86.15
CA ASN A 82 24.46 5.88 -86.82
C ASN A 82 26.01 5.96 -86.78
N LYS A 83 26.60 5.24 -85.83
CA LYS A 83 28.07 5.20 -85.62
C LYS A 83 28.87 4.67 -86.81
N GLN A 84 28.27 3.87 -87.70
CA GLN A 84 28.99 3.28 -88.85
C GLN A 84 29.17 4.26 -90.00
N THR A 85 28.24 5.20 -90.16
CA THR A 85 28.21 6.17 -91.26
C THR A 85 28.41 7.61 -90.79
N ASP A 86 28.70 7.82 -89.50
CA ASP A 86 28.65 9.13 -88.82
C ASP A 86 27.36 9.91 -89.11
N GLY A 87 26.24 9.19 -89.20
CA GLY A 87 24.95 9.75 -89.62
C GLY A 87 24.18 10.32 -88.43
N GLU A 88 23.98 11.64 -88.41
CA GLU A 88 23.19 12.35 -87.40
C GLU A 88 21.68 12.35 -87.75
N TYR A 89 21.07 11.16 -87.64
CA TYR A 89 19.63 10.98 -87.77
C TYR A 89 19.11 9.91 -86.81
N GLY A 90 17.81 9.93 -86.56
CA GLY A 90 17.13 8.98 -85.69
C GLY A 90 15.65 8.87 -86.00
N PHE A 91 15.01 7.99 -85.24
CA PHE A 91 13.58 7.75 -85.31
C PHE A 91 12.97 7.86 -83.93
N ILE A 92 11.76 8.41 -83.89
CA ILE A 92 10.95 8.59 -82.69
C ILE A 92 9.70 7.74 -82.83
N GLU A 93 9.33 7.06 -81.75
CA GLU A 93 8.13 6.24 -81.69
C GLU A 93 7.04 6.89 -80.84
N LYS A 94 5.81 6.88 -81.37
CA LYS A 94 4.59 7.24 -80.66
C LYS A 94 3.50 6.25 -81.06
N SER A 95 2.89 5.60 -80.08
CA SER A 95 1.78 4.67 -80.33
C SER A 95 0.67 5.36 -81.12
N GLY A 96 0.35 4.83 -82.30
CA GLY A 96 -0.68 5.37 -83.21
C GLY A 96 -0.14 6.15 -84.40
N LEU A 97 1.17 6.43 -84.46
CA LEU A 97 1.85 7.05 -85.60
C LEU A 97 2.92 6.12 -86.18
N PRO A 98 3.26 6.23 -87.47
CA PRO A 98 4.49 5.63 -88.01
C PRO A 98 5.73 6.26 -87.35
N ASP A 99 6.88 5.61 -87.47
CA ASP A 99 8.14 6.13 -86.94
C ASP A 99 8.42 7.53 -87.51
N ILE A 100 8.67 8.48 -86.63
CA ILE A 100 8.92 9.88 -87.00
C ILE A 100 10.42 10.06 -87.19
N TYR A 101 10.84 10.40 -88.40
CA TYR A 101 12.24 10.66 -88.73
C TYR A 101 12.67 12.06 -88.24
N PHE A 102 13.87 12.17 -87.69
CA PHE A 102 14.50 13.47 -87.41
C PHE A 102 16.01 13.41 -87.69
N SER A 103 16.58 14.54 -88.14
CA SER A 103 18.03 14.75 -88.19
C SER A 103 18.51 15.55 -86.97
N GLY A 104 19.80 15.44 -86.65
CA GLY A 104 20.40 16.12 -85.50
C GLY A 104 20.22 17.63 -85.50
N GLU A 105 20.18 18.25 -86.68
CA GLU A 105 19.95 19.70 -86.85
C GLU A 105 18.56 20.17 -86.38
N HIS A 106 17.58 19.27 -86.31
CA HIS A 106 16.23 19.56 -85.82
C HIS A 106 16.11 19.39 -84.29
N PHE A 107 17.17 18.95 -83.61
CA PHE A 107 17.18 18.83 -82.15
C PHE A 107 17.58 20.16 -81.50
N LEU A 108 16.76 20.65 -80.57
CA LEU A 108 16.93 21.98 -79.96
C LEU A 108 17.64 21.90 -78.59
N TYR A 109 18.25 23.02 -78.21
CA TYR A 109 18.87 23.33 -76.90
C TYR A 109 20.17 22.57 -76.55
N SER A 110 20.18 21.25 -76.64
CA SER A 110 21.32 20.41 -76.21
C SER A 110 21.88 19.53 -77.34
N ASP A 111 23.05 18.92 -77.11
CA ASP A 111 23.67 18.03 -78.10
C ASP A 111 22.87 16.70 -78.19
N PRO A 112 22.26 16.39 -79.35
CA PRO A 112 21.44 15.20 -79.52
C PRO A 112 22.25 13.89 -79.41
N LYS A 113 23.59 13.92 -79.43
CA LYS A 113 24.44 12.73 -79.23
C LYS A 113 24.25 12.07 -77.87
N ASN A 114 23.68 12.79 -76.91
CA ASN A 114 23.39 12.25 -75.58
C ASN A 114 22.07 11.46 -75.51
N LEU A 115 21.26 11.48 -76.58
CA LEU A 115 19.99 10.77 -76.62
C LEU A 115 20.17 9.25 -76.58
N LYS A 116 19.37 8.60 -75.74
CA LYS A 116 19.30 7.15 -75.60
C LYS A 116 17.92 6.64 -76.04
N PRO A 117 17.82 5.38 -76.49
CA PRO A 117 16.53 4.73 -76.69
C PRO A 117 15.66 4.84 -75.42
N ASN A 118 14.39 5.19 -75.61
CA ASN A 118 13.37 5.49 -74.61
C ASN A 118 13.44 6.86 -73.91
N ASP A 119 14.39 7.74 -74.24
CA ASP A 119 14.37 9.10 -73.70
C ASP A 119 13.10 9.83 -74.14
N GLU A 120 12.47 10.54 -73.20
CA GLU A 120 11.27 11.32 -73.47
C GLU A 120 11.62 12.66 -74.12
N VAL A 121 11.00 12.88 -75.28
CA VAL A 121 11.21 14.08 -76.08
C VAL A 121 9.88 14.70 -76.46
N VAL A 122 9.90 16.02 -76.65
CA VAL A 122 8.82 16.77 -77.26
C VAL A 122 9.10 16.86 -78.75
N VAL A 123 8.11 16.51 -79.55
CA VAL A 123 8.23 16.46 -81.01
C VAL A 123 7.20 17.40 -81.61
N THR A 124 7.64 18.21 -82.56
CA THR A 124 6.78 19.06 -83.37
C THR A 124 6.76 18.53 -84.81
N ILE A 125 5.57 18.31 -85.37
CA ILE A 125 5.36 17.89 -86.75
C ILE A 125 4.30 18.74 -87.44
N ALA A 126 4.32 18.81 -88.76
CA ALA A 126 3.32 19.53 -89.53
C ALA A 126 1.94 18.85 -89.40
N LYS A 127 0.87 19.63 -89.25
CA LYS A 127 -0.50 19.08 -89.18
C LYS A 127 -0.86 18.23 -90.39
N GLN A 128 -0.50 18.73 -91.57
CA GLN A 128 -0.72 18.06 -92.85
C GLN A 128 -0.12 16.65 -92.88
N ASP A 129 1.02 16.40 -92.22
CA ASP A 129 1.65 15.07 -92.25
C ASP A 129 0.82 14.01 -91.49
N ILE A 130 0.12 14.41 -90.43
CA ILE A 130 -0.82 13.53 -89.71
C ILE A 130 -2.17 13.49 -90.43
N ASP A 131 -2.70 14.65 -90.82
CA ASP A 131 -4.04 14.76 -91.39
C ASP A 131 -4.14 14.05 -92.76
N ASP A 132 -3.09 14.14 -93.58
CA ASP A 132 -2.97 13.45 -94.87
C ASP A 132 -2.49 11.98 -94.74
N ARG A 133 -2.23 11.52 -93.51
CA ARG A 133 -1.76 10.15 -93.18
C ARG A 133 -0.53 9.71 -93.98
N LYS A 134 0.52 10.53 -93.99
CA LYS A 134 1.76 10.15 -94.67
C LYS A 134 2.40 8.96 -93.97
N ASP A 135 2.85 7.98 -94.76
CA ASP A 135 3.59 6.81 -94.25
C ASP A 135 4.99 7.18 -93.72
N ALA A 136 5.50 8.35 -94.08
CA ALA A 136 6.78 8.89 -93.63
C ALA A 136 6.58 10.30 -93.04
N ILE A 137 6.69 10.41 -91.73
CA ILE A 137 6.55 11.67 -90.98
C ILE A 137 7.95 12.17 -90.62
N LYS A 138 8.20 13.47 -90.79
CA LYS A 138 9.46 14.12 -90.38
C LYS A 138 9.20 15.12 -89.26
N ALA A 139 10.03 15.09 -88.22
CA ALA A 139 10.02 16.09 -87.17
C ALA A 139 10.51 17.45 -87.70
N ILE A 140 9.75 18.50 -87.41
CA ILE A 140 10.16 19.90 -87.60
C ILE A 140 11.16 20.27 -86.51
N SER A 141 10.87 19.88 -85.27
CA SER A 141 11.77 20.05 -84.14
C SER A 141 11.59 18.94 -83.13
N VAL A 142 12.68 18.66 -82.40
CA VAL A 142 12.73 17.72 -81.29
C VAL A 142 13.48 18.37 -80.16
N ASN A 143 13.01 18.26 -78.92
CA ASN A 143 13.77 18.67 -77.74
C ASN A 143 13.53 17.71 -76.59
N SER A 144 14.44 17.70 -75.63
CA SER A 144 14.18 16.98 -74.38
C SER A 144 12.97 17.60 -73.67
N LEU A 145 12.11 16.76 -73.09
CA LEU A 145 11.01 17.25 -72.26
C LEU A 145 11.52 18.06 -71.06
N TRP A 146 12.71 17.72 -70.57
CA TRP A 146 13.36 18.37 -69.43
C TRP A 146 13.93 19.76 -69.74
N GLU A 147 13.99 20.14 -71.02
CA GLU A 147 14.52 21.43 -71.50
C GLU A 147 13.45 22.24 -72.22
N GLU A 148 12.19 21.83 -72.10
CA GLU A 148 11.06 22.48 -72.73
C GLU A 148 10.82 23.86 -72.12
N LYS A 149 10.62 24.87 -72.98
CA LYS A 149 10.48 26.28 -72.57
C LYS A 149 9.14 26.90 -72.94
N ASP A 150 8.30 26.21 -73.69
CA ASP A 150 6.96 26.67 -74.04
C ASP A 150 5.99 26.40 -72.89
N ILE A 151 5.61 27.47 -72.18
CA ILE A 151 4.70 27.39 -71.05
C ILE A 151 3.32 26.85 -71.44
N GLN A 152 2.81 27.13 -72.63
CA GLN A 152 1.48 26.66 -73.06
C GLN A 152 1.50 25.16 -73.29
N PHE A 153 2.57 24.64 -73.90
CA PHE A 153 2.77 23.20 -74.02
C PHE A 153 2.96 22.53 -72.66
N LEU A 154 3.79 23.10 -71.77
CA LEU A 154 4.01 22.56 -70.42
C LEU A 154 2.71 22.48 -69.62
N LEU A 155 1.86 23.51 -69.68
CA LEU A 155 0.55 23.52 -69.03
C LEU A 155 -0.42 22.51 -69.65
N PHE A 156 -0.51 22.47 -70.98
CA PHE A 156 -1.28 21.44 -71.67
C PHE A 156 -0.85 20.04 -71.22
N HIS A 157 0.47 19.81 -71.16
CA HIS A 157 1.04 18.53 -70.80
C HIS A 157 0.79 18.18 -69.32
N PHE A 158 0.94 19.15 -68.42
CA PHE A 158 0.62 19.01 -67.00
C PHE A 158 -0.84 18.60 -66.79
N PHE A 159 -1.79 19.35 -67.35
CA PHE A 159 -3.21 19.11 -67.14
C PHE A 159 -3.72 17.82 -67.80
N THR A 160 -3.26 17.51 -69.02
CA THR A 160 -3.68 16.29 -69.73
C THR A 160 -3.21 15.01 -69.05
N ASN A 161 -2.15 15.08 -68.22
CA ASN A 161 -1.56 13.91 -67.58
C ASN A 161 -1.63 13.93 -66.05
N LEU A 162 -2.27 14.94 -65.44
CA LEU A 162 -2.34 15.14 -63.99
C LEU A 162 -2.85 13.91 -63.23
N GLU A 163 -3.77 13.14 -63.81
CA GLU A 163 -4.32 11.93 -63.18
C GLU A 163 -3.41 10.69 -63.34
N GLN A 164 -2.56 10.66 -64.37
CA GLN A 164 -1.83 9.46 -64.80
C GLN A 164 -0.37 9.43 -64.35
N TRP A 165 0.20 10.59 -64.03
CA TRP A 165 1.62 10.72 -63.74
C TRP A 165 2.00 10.43 -62.31
N SER A 166 3.24 9.98 -62.14
CA SER A 166 3.88 9.89 -60.82
C SER A 166 4.26 11.29 -60.30
N ASN A 167 4.30 11.45 -58.98
CA ASN A 167 4.68 12.71 -58.32
C ASN A 167 6.01 13.27 -58.83
N ASN A 168 7.01 12.41 -59.12
CA ASN A 168 8.32 12.86 -59.59
C ASN A 168 8.23 13.58 -60.94
N LEU A 169 7.37 13.11 -61.86
CA LEU A 169 7.19 13.76 -63.17
C LEU A 169 6.46 15.10 -63.03
N LEU A 170 5.46 15.17 -62.13
CA LEU A 170 4.76 16.41 -61.82
C LEU A 170 5.71 17.45 -61.21
N GLU A 171 6.55 17.07 -60.24
CA GLU A 171 7.54 17.98 -59.63
C GLU A 171 8.55 18.51 -60.66
N ILE A 172 9.01 17.67 -61.60
CA ILE A 172 9.93 18.11 -62.64
C ILE A 172 9.27 19.12 -63.59
N ILE A 173 8.02 18.87 -64.00
CA ILE A 173 7.29 19.78 -64.89
C ILE A 173 6.93 21.08 -64.17
N LEU A 174 6.56 21.03 -62.89
CA LEU A 174 6.35 22.23 -62.07
C LEU A 174 7.62 23.07 -61.96
N LYS A 175 8.78 22.43 -61.80
CA LYS A 175 10.07 23.13 -61.81
C LYS A 175 10.29 23.86 -63.14
N GLN A 176 10.01 23.20 -64.28
CA GLN A 176 10.12 23.84 -65.60
C GLN A 176 9.14 25.00 -65.75
N ILE A 177 7.87 24.83 -65.36
CA ILE A 177 6.85 25.89 -65.38
C ILE A 177 7.31 27.08 -64.52
N SER A 178 7.90 26.82 -63.35
CA SER A 178 8.45 27.86 -62.48
C SER A 178 9.65 28.58 -63.10
N GLU A 179 10.49 27.90 -63.88
CA GLU A 179 11.65 28.50 -64.56
C GLU A 179 11.22 29.40 -65.73
N VAL A 180 10.06 29.15 -66.34
CA VAL A 180 9.50 29.97 -67.43
C VAL A 180 8.32 30.83 -66.99
N SER A 181 8.11 31.03 -65.69
CA SER A 181 6.95 31.75 -65.15
C SER A 181 6.87 33.21 -65.60
N GLU A 182 7.98 33.80 -66.03
CA GLU A 182 8.01 35.15 -66.63
C GLU A 182 7.18 35.24 -67.93
N GLN A 183 6.89 34.12 -68.60
CA GLN A 183 6.04 34.05 -69.80
C GLN A 183 4.53 34.09 -69.48
N ILE A 184 4.14 34.06 -68.19
CA ILE A 184 2.74 34.09 -67.78
C ILE A 184 2.14 35.46 -68.11
N ASN A 185 1.10 35.47 -68.94
CA ASN A 185 0.28 36.64 -69.25
C ASN A 185 -1.16 36.44 -68.77
N GLU A 186 -2.00 37.47 -68.90
CA GLU A 186 -3.40 37.40 -68.45
C GLU A 186 -4.21 36.29 -69.13
N ASP A 187 -3.94 35.98 -70.40
CA ASP A 187 -4.68 34.96 -71.15
C ASP A 187 -4.36 33.55 -70.64
N ILE A 188 -3.07 33.28 -70.38
CA ILE A 188 -2.61 32.03 -69.77
C ILE A 188 -3.17 31.91 -68.36
N LEU A 189 -3.12 32.97 -67.55
CA LEU A 189 -3.67 32.97 -66.19
C LEU A 189 -5.16 32.61 -66.19
N LYS A 190 -5.97 33.29 -67.02
CA LYS A 190 -7.41 32.99 -67.17
C LYS A 190 -7.67 31.57 -67.64
N ALA A 191 -6.86 31.04 -68.56
CA ALA A 191 -6.99 29.67 -69.04
C ALA A 191 -6.71 28.64 -67.93
N VAL A 192 -5.65 28.87 -67.13
CA VAL A 192 -5.31 28.05 -65.96
C VAL A 192 -6.42 28.11 -64.92
N GLU A 193 -6.89 29.31 -64.56
CA GLU A 193 -8.03 29.49 -63.66
C GLU A 193 -9.26 28.71 -64.16
N THR A 194 -9.68 28.95 -65.41
CA THR A 194 -10.85 28.27 -66.00
C THR A 194 -10.72 26.75 -65.92
N TYR A 195 -9.54 26.21 -66.23
CA TYR A 195 -9.30 24.78 -66.16
C TYR A 195 -9.40 24.25 -64.73
N VAL A 196 -8.73 24.91 -63.78
CA VAL A 196 -8.71 24.56 -62.36
C VAL A 196 -10.11 24.61 -61.74
N PHE A 197 -10.90 25.64 -62.09
CA PHE A 197 -12.22 25.89 -61.49
C PHE A 197 -13.38 25.15 -62.19
N GLU A 198 -13.21 24.66 -63.41
CA GLU A 198 -14.31 24.10 -64.21
C GLU A 198 -14.03 22.72 -64.82
N LYS A 199 -12.77 22.34 -65.01
CA LYS A 199 -12.40 21.10 -65.73
C LYS A 199 -11.78 20.03 -64.85
N ILE A 200 -11.13 20.39 -63.75
CA ILE A 200 -10.56 19.40 -62.81
C ILE A 200 -11.69 18.75 -62.00
N ASP A 201 -11.78 17.42 -62.08
CA ASP A 201 -12.60 16.62 -61.18
C ASP A 201 -11.79 16.24 -59.93
N TYR A 202 -11.86 17.08 -58.91
CA TYR A 202 -11.16 16.91 -57.64
C TYR A 202 -11.44 15.56 -56.97
N THR A 203 -12.59 14.93 -57.23
CA THR A 203 -12.94 13.63 -56.63
C THR A 203 -12.12 12.46 -57.19
N LYS A 204 -11.50 12.62 -58.37
CA LYS A 204 -10.72 11.58 -59.05
C LYS A 204 -9.20 11.71 -58.88
N LEU A 205 -8.71 12.84 -58.37
CA LEU A 205 -7.28 13.02 -58.16
C LEU A 205 -6.75 12.11 -57.03
N GLN A 206 -5.49 11.68 -57.16
CA GLN A 206 -4.80 10.99 -56.06
C GLN A 206 -4.33 11.98 -54.99
N SER A 207 -4.28 11.52 -53.74
CA SER A 207 -3.93 12.36 -52.58
C SER A 207 -2.57 13.06 -52.69
N SER A 208 -1.61 12.44 -53.38
CA SER A 208 -0.28 13.03 -53.56
C SER A 208 -0.22 14.10 -54.65
N HIS A 209 -1.14 14.09 -55.62
CA HIS A 209 -1.16 15.05 -56.73
C HIS A 209 -1.67 16.43 -56.29
N TYR A 210 -2.33 16.52 -55.13
CA TYR A 210 -2.80 17.77 -54.57
C TYR A 210 -1.68 18.73 -54.16
N LYS A 211 -0.55 18.20 -53.69
CA LYS A 211 0.64 19.01 -53.40
C LYS A 211 1.12 19.71 -54.68
N SER A 212 1.22 18.95 -55.78
CA SER A 212 1.64 19.44 -57.09
C SER A 212 0.68 20.48 -57.66
N LEU A 213 -0.63 20.26 -57.51
CA LEU A 213 -1.63 21.25 -57.90
C LEU A 213 -1.54 22.53 -57.06
N GLY A 214 -1.34 22.42 -55.74
CA GLY A 214 -1.15 23.59 -54.87
C GLY A 214 0.09 24.40 -55.23
N GLU A 215 1.20 23.73 -55.55
CA GLU A 215 2.42 24.38 -56.05
C GLU A 215 2.19 25.09 -57.39
N LEU A 216 1.43 24.48 -58.32
CA LEU A 216 1.04 25.15 -59.56
C LEU A 216 0.26 26.44 -59.27
N LEU A 217 -0.79 26.37 -58.46
CA LEU A 217 -1.62 27.54 -58.14
C LEU A 217 -0.80 28.66 -57.51
N LYS A 218 0.19 28.31 -56.68
CA LYS A 218 1.15 29.26 -56.11
C LYS A 218 2.01 29.95 -57.16
N ILE A 219 2.52 29.22 -58.16
CA ILE A 219 3.27 29.81 -59.30
C ILE A 219 2.41 30.86 -60.02
N PHE A 220 1.10 30.61 -60.15
CA PHE A 220 0.16 31.49 -60.83
C PHE A 220 -0.50 32.54 -59.91
N GLY A 221 -0.21 32.55 -58.60
CA GLY A 221 -0.84 33.47 -57.64
C GLY A 221 -2.36 33.28 -57.46
N ILE A 222 -2.89 32.09 -57.78
CA ILE A 222 -4.32 31.78 -57.69
C ILE A 222 -4.65 31.37 -56.25
N ASP A 223 -5.75 31.91 -55.70
CA ASP A 223 -6.23 31.55 -54.36
C ASP A 223 -6.71 30.09 -54.32
N VAL A 224 -5.91 29.26 -53.66
CA VAL A 224 -6.14 27.82 -53.47
C VAL A 224 -7.45 27.57 -52.70
N ASN A 225 -7.81 28.44 -51.74
CA ASN A 225 -9.00 28.25 -50.92
C ASN A 225 -10.27 28.47 -51.77
N ALA A 226 -10.27 29.50 -52.62
CA ALA A 226 -11.39 29.79 -53.52
C ALA A 226 -11.62 28.68 -54.56
N ALA A 227 -10.53 28.11 -55.11
CA ALA A 227 -10.58 26.96 -56.03
C ALA A 227 -11.21 25.73 -55.40
N PHE A 228 -10.92 25.51 -54.13
CA PHE A 228 -11.35 24.34 -53.41
C PHE A 228 -12.81 24.43 -52.90
N LEU A 229 -13.20 25.59 -52.35
CA LEU A 229 -14.51 25.81 -51.73
C LEU A 229 -15.68 25.84 -52.72
N LYS A 230 -15.42 25.90 -54.03
CA LYS A 230 -16.45 25.86 -55.08
C LYS A 230 -17.17 24.51 -55.16
N TYR A 231 -16.58 23.43 -54.64
CA TYR A 231 -17.13 22.08 -54.71
C TYR A 231 -17.63 21.60 -53.33
N SER A 232 -18.83 21.02 -53.29
CA SER A 232 -19.41 20.43 -52.08
C SER A 232 -18.78 19.06 -51.78
N LEU A 233 -17.51 19.06 -51.36
CA LEU A 233 -16.77 17.87 -50.98
C LEU A 233 -17.15 17.43 -49.55
N ASN A 234 -17.08 16.12 -49.28
CA ASN A 234 -17.29 15.60 -47.93
C ASN A 234 -16.08 15.91 -47.01
N SER A 235 -16.30 15.88 -45.70
CA SER A 235 -15.29 16.27 -44.68
C SER A 235 -14.01 15.45 -44.75
N ASP A 236 -14.09 14.15 -45.05
CA ASP A 236 -12.92 13.28 -45.14
C ASP A 236 -12.04 13.62 -46.33
N THR A 237 -12.67 13.98 -47.45
CA THR A 237 -11.94 14.42 -48.63
C THR A 237 -11.27 15.75 -48.32
N VAL A 238 -12.03 16.74 -47.81
CA VAL A 238 -11.51 18.05 -47.37
C VAL A 238 -10.31 17.92 -46.41
N PHE A 239 -10.40 17.03 -45.42
CA PHE A 239 -9.30 16.77 -44.50
C PHE A 239 -8.06 16.19 -45.19
N LYS A 240 -8.22 15.23 -46.13
CA LYS A 240 -7.09 14.69 -46.90
C LYS A 240 -6.34 15.78 -47.68
N TYR A 241 -7.06 16.76 -48.24
CA TYR A 241 -6.42 17.89 -48.90
C TYR A 241 -5.67 18.75 -47.91
N TRP A 242 -6.34 19.17 -46.85
CA TRP A 242 -5.73 19.99 -45.82
C TRP A 242 -4.48 19.31 -45.24
N ASN A 243 -4.51 18.00 -45.00
CA ASN A 243 -3.36 17.26 -44.49
C ASN A 243 -2.17 17.21 -45.47
N ASN A 244 -2.40 17.19 -46.79
CA ASN A 244 -1.35 17.05 -47.81
C ASN A 244 -0.94 18.38 -48.47
N CYS A 245 -1.73 19.45 -48.35
CA CYS A 245 -1.45 20.78 -48.89
C CYS A 245 -1.30 21.77 -47.73
N THR A 246 -0.06 22.19 -47.46
CA THR A 246 0.27 23.10 -46.35
C THR A 246 -0.29 24.50 -46.51
N GLU A 247 -0.53 24.93 -47.75
CA GLU A 247 -1.01 26.27 -48.12
C GLU A 247 -2.53 26.44 -47.91
N LEU A 248 -3.27 25.35 -47.72
CA LEU A 248 -4.72 25.38 -47.55
C LEU A 248 -5.07 25.77 -46.10
N ILE A 249 -5.78 26.89 -45.95
CA ILE A 249 -6.29 27.39 -44.65
C ILE A 249 -7.82 27.28 -44.70
N LEU A 250 -8.38 26.43 -43.84
CA LEU A 250 -9.80 26.17 -43.78
C LEU A 250 -10.34 26.42 -42.37
N ASP A 251 -11.62 26.79 -42.31
CA ASP A 251 -12.38 26.79 -41.07
C ASP A 251 -12.30 25.39 -40.43
N PHE A 252 -11.88 25.37 -39.16
CA PHE A 252 -11.73 24.15 -38.37
C PHE A 252 -13.01 23.30 -38.37
N THR A 253 -14.19 23.92 -38.41
CA THR A 253 -15.48 23.20 -38.41
C THR A 253 -15.64 22.24 -39.57
N LEU A 254 -15.03 22.52 -40.73
CA LEU A 254 -15.10 21.69 -41.93
C LEU A 254 -14.26 20.41 -41.83
N ILE A 255 -13.17 20.45 -41.06
CA ILE A 255 -12.22 19.34 -40.90
C ILE A 255 -12.28 18.68 -39.52
N LYS A 256 -13.03 19.25 -38.57
CA LYS A 256 -13.06 18.87 -37.15
C LYS A 256 -13.19 17.36 -36.95
N THR A 257 -14.25 16.74 -37.48
CA THR A 257 -14.54 15.32 -37.26
C THR A 257 -13.43 14.41 -37.81
N SER A 258 -12.97 14.68 -39.03
CA SER A 258 -11.97 13.87 -39.70
C SER A 258 -10.58 14.02 -39.07
N LEU A 259 -10.20 15.24 -38.66
CA LEU A 259 -8.96 15.51 -37.93
C LEU A 259 -8.95 14.84 -36.55
N LEU A 260 -10.05 14.95 -35.80
CA LEU A 260 -10.19 14.30 -34.49
C LEU A 260 -10.10 12.77 -34.61
N ASN A 261 -10.67 12.18 -35.66
CA ASN A 261 -10.51 10.74 -35.94
C ASN A 261 -9.07 10.39 -36.31
N HIS A 262 -8.39 11.18 -37.14
CA HIS A 262 -6.99 10.94 -37.50
C HIS A 262 -6.06 10.96 -36.28
N LEU A 263 -6.31 11.86 -35.34
CA LEU A 263 -5.52 12.00 -34.12
C LEU A 263 -5.70 10.85 -33.12
N LYS A 264 -6.69 9.96 -33.30
CA LYS A 264 -6.80 8.73 -32.49
C LYS A 264 -5.55 7.86 -32.62
N ASP A 265 -5.07 7.71 -33.86
CA ASP A 265 -3.95 6.84 -34.21
C ASP A 265 -2.61 7.60 -34.28
N SER A 266 -2.65 8.94 -34.34
CA SER A 266 -1.50 9.80 -34.60
C SER A 266 -1.32 10.94 -33.59
N PHE A 267 -1.78 10.74 -32.35
CA PHE A 267 -1.85 11.78 -31.31
C PHE A 267 -0.58 12.63 -31.16
N PHE A 268 0.61 12.04 -31.22
CA PHE A 268 1.88 12.76 -31.05
C PHE A 268 2.16 13.80 -32.15
N ASN A 269 1.44 13.76 -33.26
CA ASN A 269 1.53 14.75 -34.34
C ASN A 269 0.66 16.00 -34.08
N ILE A 270 -0.07 16.07 -32.97
CA ILE A 270 -0.96 17.20 -32.63
C ILE A 270 -0.28 18.58 -32.73
N HIS A 271 1.01 18.67 -32.40
CA HIS A 271 1.81 19.91 -32.49
C HIS A 271 1.88 20.44 -33.93
N ILE A 272 1.93 19.55 -34.92
CA ILE A 272 1.97 19.90 -36.35
C ILE A 272 0.61 20.46 -36.81
N TYR A 273 -0.48 19.96 -36.23
CA TYR A 273 -1.83 20.35 -36.64
C TYR A 273 -2.30 21.62 -35.96
N ILE A 274 -2.01 21.80 -34.66
CA ILE A 274 -2.43 22.99 -33.93
C ILE A 274 -1.80 24.27 -34.46
N SER A 275 -0.58 24.21 -35.01
CA SER A 275 0.07 25.37 -35.64
C SER A 275 -0.65 25.82 -36.93
N ARG A 276 -1.46 24.94 -37.53
CA ARG A 276 -2.22 25.21 -38.75
C ARG A 276 -3.69 25.56 -38.50
N ILE A 277 -4.13 25.53 -37.24
CA ILE A 277 -5.48 25.92 -36.83
C ILE A 277 -5.48 27.40 -36.45
N GLU A 278 -6.50 28.12 -36.90
CA GLU A 278 -6.71 29.52 -36.58
C GLU A 278 -6.77 29.76 -35.08
N THR A 279 -6.17 30.87 -34.61
CA THR A 279 -6.06 31.19 -33.16
C THR A 279 -7.41 31.16 -32.44
N SER A 280 -8.48 31.62 -33.09
CA SER A 280 -9.86 31.60 -32.56
C SER A 280 -10.39 30.18 -32.32
N ALA A 281 -9.99 29.20 -33.14
CA ALA A 281 -10.48 27.82 -33.10
C ALA A 281 -9.59 26.88 -32.26
N LYS A 282 -8.39 27.30 -31.86
CA LYS A 282 -7.45 26.47 -31.09
C LYS A 282 -8.02 25.95 -29.78
N LYS A 283 -8.78 26.78 -29.06
CA LYS A 283 -9.42 26.37 -27.79
C LYS A 283 -10.44 25.26 -28.03
N ASP A 284 -11.35 25.44 -28.99
CA ASP A 284 -12.37 24.46 -29.32
C ASP A 284 -11.76 23.14 -29.83
N PHE A 285 -10.65 23.22 -30.54
CA PHE A 285 -9.88 22.06 -30.98
C PHE A 285 -9.26 21.30 -29.80
N LEU A 286 -8.52 21.99 -28.94
CA LEU A 286 -7.90 21.39 -27.75
C LEU A 286 -8.95 20.79 -26.81
N ASP A 287 -10.05 21.51 -26.56
CA ASP A 287 -11.16 21.03 -25.72
C ASP A 287 -11.80 19.78 -26.32
N ALA A 288 -11.97 19.72 -27.65
CA ALA A 288 -12.52 18.53 -28.32
C ALA A 288 -11.60 17.31 -28.20
N ILE A 289 -10.28 17.49 -28.30
CA ILE A 289 -9.31 16.40 -28.13
C ILE A 289 -9.26 15.96 -26.66
N LEU A 290 -9.28 16.91 -25.72
CA LEU A 290 -9.31 16.62 -24.30
C LEU A 290 -10.53 15.76 -23.96
N MET A 291 -11.73 16.18 -24.39
CA MET A 291 -12.95 15.41 -24.22
C MET A 291 -12.83 14.02 -24.85
N GLN A 292 -12.39 13.92 -26.11
CA GLN A 292 -12.24 12.64 -26.81
C GLN A 292 -11.25 11.70 -26.10
N THR A 293 -10.16 12.22 -25.55
CA THR A 293 -9.16 11.44 -24.80
C THR A 293 -9.74 10.92 -23.48
N CYS A 294 -10.72 11.63 -22.91
CA CYS A 294 -11.42 11.24 -21.70
C CYS A 294 -12.70 10.41 -21.92
N SER A 295 -13.21 10.28 -23.15
CA SER A 295 -14.53 9.70 -23.46
C SER A 295 -14.54 8.19 -23.76
N GLY A 296 -13.64 7.37 -23.18
CA GLY A 296 -13.55 5.94 -23.46
C GLY A 296 -13.55 5.04 -22.21
N ASP A 297 -14.04 3.80 -22.35
CA ASP A 297 -14.00 2.73 -21.31
C ASP A 297 -12.58 2.16 -21.06
N VAL A 298 -11.57 2.69 -21.76
CA VAL A 298 -10.16 2.27 -21.67
C VAL A 298 -9.43 3.17 -20.67
N GLU A 299 -8.44 2.61 -19.96
CA GLU A 299 -7.57 3.35 -19.05
C GLU A 299 -7.01 4.61 -19.72
N ILE A 300 -7.32 5.79 -19.16
CA ILE A 300 -6.93 7.09 -19.72
C ILE A 300 -5.40 7.18 -19.74
N ASP A 301 -4.85 7.41 -20.94
CA ASP A 301 -3.41 7.57 -21.12
C ASP A 301 -2.94 8.91 -20.52
N PHE A 302 -2.34 8.82 -19.34
CA PHE A 302 -1.82 9.97 -18.60
C PHE A 302 -0.77 10.76 -19.39
N THR A 303 0.02 10.09 -20.23
CA THR A 303 1.06 10.76 -21.03
C THR A 303 0.42 11.69 -22.06
N LYS A 304 -0.66 11.24 -22.71
CA LYS A 304 -1.43 12.07 -23.67
C LYS A 304 -2.01 13.30 -23.00
N ILE A 305 -2.59 13.16 -21.81
CA ILE A 305 -3.16 14.28 -21.06
C ILE A 305 -2.08 15.29 -20.67
N VAL A 306 -0.92 14.85 -20.18
CA VAL A 306 0.19 15.76 -19.82
C VAL A 306 0.69 16.52 -21.05
N SER A 307 0.84 15.86 -22.20
CA SER A 307 1.22 16.53 -23.45
C SER A 307 0.17 17.56 -23.91
N LEU A 308 -1.12 17.26 -23.76
CA LEU A 308 -2.21 18.20 -24.03
C LEU A 308 -2.14 19.43 -23.11
N LEU A 309 -1.92 19.24 -21.81
CA LEU A 309 -1.81 20.36 -20.87
C LEU A 309 -0.61 21.26 -21.19
N SER A 310 0.51 20.70 -21.65
CA SER A 310 1.64 21.48 -22.17
C SER A 310 1.21 22.32 -23.37
N LEU A 311 0.46 21.74 -24.31
CA LEU A 311 -0.05 22.45 -25.49
C LEU A 311 -1.01 23.60 -25.16
N TYR A 312 -1.87 23.43 -24.15
CA TYR A 312 -2.69 24.51 -23.61
C TYR A 312 -1.81 25.67 -23.14
N GLY A 313 -0.78 25.36 -22.33
CA GLY A 313 0.21 26.35 -21.84
C GLY A 313 0.96 27.05 -22.97
N ASP A 314 1.50 26.29 -23.93
CA ASP A 314 2.26 26.81 -25.07
C ASP A 314 1.43 27.77 -25.96
N ASN A 315 0.11 27.63 -25.94
CA ASN A 315 -0.82 28.50 -26.70
C ASN A 315 -1.50 29.57 -25.82
N GLY A 316 -1.18 29.68 -24.53
CA GLY A 316 -1.79 30.65 -23.61
C GLY A 316 -3.29 30.42 -23.38
N ILE A 317 -3.75 29.18 -23.50
CA ILE A 317 -5.17 28.80 -23.33
C ILE A 317 -5.31 28.07 -22.01
N SER A 318 -6.27 28.48 -21.17
CA SER A 318 -6.59 27.74 -19.95
C SER A 318 -7.50 26.55 -20.23
N PRO A 319 -7.13 25.32 -19.82
CA PRO A 319 -7.98 24.14 -19.98
C PRO A 319 -9.18 24.19 -19.04
N ASN A 320 -10.32 23.66 -19.49
CA ASN A 320 -11.47 23.44 -18.60
C ASN A 320 -11.32 22.11 -17.85
N LEU A 321 -10.72 22.17 -16.67
CA LEU A 321 -10.41 21.00 -15.85
C LEU A 321 -11.65 20.37 -15.20
N ASP A 322 -12.74 21.13 -15.00
CA ASP A 322 -13.96 20.67 -14.32
C ASP A 322 -14.68 19.55 -15.08
N LYS A 323 -14.43 19.44 -16.38
CA LYS A 323 -15.00 18.38 -17.23
C LYS A 323 -14.23 17.06 -17.17
N LEU A 324 -13.08 17.01 -16.49
CA LEU A 324 -12.28 15.79 -16.34
C LEU A 324 -12.83 14.90 -15.22
N PRO A 325 -12.70 13.57 -15.31
CA PRO A 325 -13.04 12.68 -14.21
C PRO A 325 -12.25 13.01 -12.93
N GLU A 326 -12.88 12.92 -11.75
CA GLU A 326 -12.25 13.23 -10.45
C GLU A 326 -10.93 12.46 -10.24
N THR A 327 -10.89 11.19 -10.65
CA THR A 327 -9.69 10.35 -10.55
C THR A 327 -8.50 10.89 -11.35
N LEU A 328 -8.76 11.47 -12.52
CA LEU A 328 -7.74 12.06 -13.37
C LEU A 328 -7.30 13.42 -12.82
N GLN A 329 -8.25 14.26 -12.39
CA GLN A 329 -7.94 15.54 -11.74
C GLN A 329 -7.00 15.33 -10.54
N LEU A 330 -7.33 14.36 -9.68
CA LEU A 330 -6.52 13.98 -8.54
C LEU A 330 -5.11 13.55 -8.94
N LYS A 331 -4.99 12.66 -9.94
CA LYS A 331 -3.70 12.18 -10.46
C LYS A 331 -2.86 13.32 -11.04
N LEU A 332 -3.46 14.28 -11.74
CA LEU A 332 -2.77 15.45 -12.26
C LEU A 332 -2.22 16.34 -11.14
N TRP A 333 -3.03 16.61 -10.12
CA TRP A 333 -2.62 17.40 -8.96
C TRP A 333 -1.53 16.70 -8.14
N GLU A 334 -1.65 15.40 -7.92
CA GLU A 334 -0.63 14.60 -7.22
C GLU A 334 0.74 14.65 -7.89
N ASN A 335 0.76 14.72 -9.23
CA ASN A 335 1.97 14.79 -10.05
C ASN A 335 2.39 16.23 -10.39
N GLN A 336 1.81 17.24 -9.74
CA GLN A 336 2.14 18.67 -9.94
C GLN A 336 2.01 19.10 -11.41
N LYS A 337 0.97 18.61 -12.10
CA LYS A 337 0.64 18.99 -13.48
C LYS A 337 -0.44 20.07 -13.55
N ILE A 338 -1.13 20.29 -12.45
CA ILE A 338 -2.06 21.40 -12.25
C ILE A 338 -1.78 22.00 -10.86
N ASP A 339 -1.83 23.33 -10.77
CA ASP A 339 -1.55 24.05 -9.52
C ASP A 339 -2.81 24.18 -8.64
N SER A 340 -3.98 24.28 -9.26
CA SER A 340 -5.27 24.36 -8.57
C SER A 340 -5.66 23.02 -7.96
N MET A 341 -6.03 23.01 -6.69
CA MET A 341 -6.52 21.81 -6.00
C MET A 341 -7.91 21.41 -6.52
N PRO A 342 -8.11 20.17 -7.03
CA PRO A 342 -9.43 19.68 -7.39
C PRO A 342 -10.22 19.35 -6.12
N PHE A 343 -11.04 20.31 -5.68
CA PHE A 343 -11.61 20.34 -4.33
C PHE A 343 -12.41 19.08 -3.97
N ASP A 344 -13.36 18.66 -4.81
CA ASP A 344 -14.19 17.48 -4.56
C ASP A 344 -13.39 16.18 -4.60
N ALA A 345 -12.51 16.03 -5.59
CA ALA A 345 -11.68 14.83 -5.73
C ALA A 345 -10.74 14.64 -4.53
N VAL A 346 -10.11 15.71 -4.04
CA VAL A 346 -9.26 15.68 -2.85
C VAL A 346 -10.09 15.40 -1.59
N PHE A 347 -11.23 16.06 -1.43
CA PHE A 347 -12.11 15.83 -0.28
C PHE A 347 -12.60 14.38 -0.20
N ASN A 348 -13.09 13.83 -1.32
CA ASN A 348 -13.53 12.44 -1.42
C ASN A 348 -12.38 11.45 -1.13
N LYS A 349 -11.17 11.76 -1.60
CA LYS A 349 -9.98 10.94 -1.29
C LYS A 349 -9.65 10.96 0.20
N LEU A 350 -9.75 12.11 0.87
CA LEU A 350 -9.54 12.22 2.32
C LEU A 350 -10.61 11.48 3.12
N LEU A 351 -11.88 11.49 2.67
CA LEU A 351 -12.95 10.69 3.28
C LEU A 351 -12.69 9.18 3.13
N HIS A 352 -12.19 8.74 1.98
CA HIS A 352 -11.79 7.36 1.79
C HIS A 352 -10.67 6.95 2.77
N PHE A 353 -9.66 7.81 2.96
CA PHE A 353 -8.61 7.57 3.97
C PHE A 353 -9.18 7.53 5.39
N LYS A 354 -10.19 8.35 5.70
CA LYS A 354 -10.89 8.29 6.99
C LYS A 354 -11.55 6.93 7.19
N THR A 355 -12.28 6.41 6.20
CA THR A 355 -12.88 5.07 6.25
C THR A 355 -11.82 3.99 6.50
N GLU A 356 -10.73 3.98 5.73
CA GLU A 356 -9.62 3.03 5.92
C GLU A 356 -8.98 3.13 7.32
N TYR A 357 -8.89 4.34 7.87
CA TYR A 357 -8.32 4.60 9.19
C TYR A 357 -9.20 4.07 10.34
N TYR A 358 -10.53 4.15 10.22
CA TYR A 358 -11.43 3.66 11.26
C TYR A 358 -11.72 2.16 11.15
N GLU A 359 -11.77 1.59 9.95
CA GLU A 359 -12.12 0.18 9.71
C GLU A 359 -10.96 -0.81 9.96
N ASN A 360 -9.70 -0.37 9.91
CA ASN A 360 -8.55 -1.28 9.91
C ASN A 360 -7.53 -0.93 11.02
N GLU A 361 -7.59 -1.63 12.17
CA GLU A 361 -6.73 -1.36 13.34
C GLU A 361 -5.21 -1.48 13.04
N LEU A 362 -4.83 -2.34 12.08
CA LEU A 362 -3.45 -2.50 11.63
C LEU A 362 -2.94 -1.27 10.86
N ASN A 363 -3.79 -0.65 10.01
CA ASN A 363 -3.42 0.52 9.22
C ASN A 363 -3.22 1.78 10.06
N ARG A 364 -3.84 1.89 11.24
CA ARG A 364 -3.61 3.01 12.18
C ARG A 364 -2.15 3.15 12.61
N LYS A 365 -1.36 2.07 12.56
CA LYS A 365 0.05 2.07 12.95
C LYS A 365 1.01 2.18 11.75
N GLU A 366 0.60 1.78 10.54
CA GLU A 366 1.53 1.61 9.41
C GLU A 366 1.38 2.66 8.27
N GLN A 367 0.26 3.39 8.15
CA GLN A 367 0.04 4.34 7.02
C GLN A 367 -0.10 5.86 7.32
N PRO A 368 0.40 6.43 8.44
CA PRO A 368 0.23 7.87 8.70
C PRO A 368 0.92 8.82 7.70
N HIS A 369 1.81 8.31 6.86
CA HIS A 369 2.56 9.11 5.89
C HIS A 369 1.75 9.44 4.62
N LEU A 370 0.76 8.63 4.24
CA LEU A 370 0.04 8.78 2.96
C LEU A 370 -0.91 9.98 2.96
N TYR A 371 -1.85 10.05 3.91
CA TYR A 371 -2.79 11.18 3.98
C TYR A 371 -2.11 12.47 4.46
N ARG A 372 -1.04 12.40 5.28
CA ARG A 372 -0.28 13.58 5.69
C ARG A 372 0.35 14.30 4.50
N LYS A 373 0.84 13.56 3.51
CA LYS A 373 1.35 14.11 2.24
C LYS A 373 0.28 14.90 1.47
N TYR A 374 -1.00 14.56 1.59
CA TYR A 374 -2.08 15.35 1.00
C TYR A 374 -2.27 16.65 1.77
N PHE A 375 -2.42 16.57 3.11
CA PHE A 375 -2.57 17.77 3.94
C PHE A 375 -1.41 18.75 3.81
N ASP A 376 -0.17 18.25 3.67
CA ASP A 376 1.02 19.08 3.45
C ASP A 376 1.05 19.78 2.08
N LYS A 377 0.33 19.26 1.08
CA LYS A 377 0.22 19.84 -0.27
C LYS A 377 -0.92 20.86 -0.40
N ILE A 378 -1.90 20.82 0.48
CA ILE A 378 -3.09 21.69 0.40
C ILE A 378 -2.71 23.10 0.86
N GLY A 379 -3.01 24.10 0.03
CA GLY A 379 -2.79 25.50 0.40
C GLY A 379 -3.70 25.95 1.55
N SER A 380 -3.29 26.96 2.31
CA SER A 380 -4.03 27.42 3.50
C SER A 380 -5.47 27.86 3.21
N ALA A 381 -5.71 28.52 2.06
CA ALA A 381 -7.05 28.94 1.63
C ALA A 381 -7.96 27.73 1.33
N ASP A 382 -7.43 26.76 0.58
CA ASP A 382 -8.15 25.53 0.24
C ASP A 382 -8.44 24.67 1.48
N LEU A 383 -7.48 24.60 2.41
CA LEU A 383 -7.66 23.89 3.66
C LEU A 383 -8.76 24.53 4.52
N LYS A 384 -8.83 25.86 4.58
CA LYS A 384 -9.92 26.58 5.25
C LYS A 384 -11.28 26.26 4.61
N ASN A 385 -11.35 26.18 3.29
CA ASN A 385 -12.58 25.79 2.57
C ASN A 385 -12.98 24.34 2.84
N LEU A 386 -12.01 23.41 2.88
CA LEU A 386 -12.25 22.00 3.20
C LEU A 386 -12.81 21.86 4.62
N LEU A 387 -12.21 22.56 5.59
CA LEU A 387 -12.71 22.59 6.96
C LEU A 387 -14.11 23.20 7.03
N GLY A 388 -14.35 24.31 6.32
CA GLY A 388 -15.67 24.93 6.17
C GLY A 388 -16.74 23.92 5.73
N ARG A 389 -16.46 23.14 4.69
CA ARG A 389 -17.38 22.12 4.17
C ARG A 389 -17.83 21.09 5.21
N LEU A 390 -17.01 20.78 6.22
CA LEU A 390 -17.35 19.78 7.23
C LEU A 390 -18.53 20.17 8.12
N TYR A 391 -18.80 21.47 8.28
CA TYR A 391 -19.82 22.00 9.19
C TYR A 391 -20.72 23.10 8.59
N PHE A 392 -20.51 23.50 7.33
CA PHE A 392 -21.24 24.59 6.69
C PHE A 392 -22.75 24.34 6.69
N ASP A 393 -23.18 23.17 6.20
CA ASP A 393 -24.59 22.77 6.10
C ASP A 393 -25.16 22.17 7.40
N LYS A 394 -24.41 22.24 8.51
CA LYS A 394 -24.79 21.58 9.78
C LYS A 394 -25.14 22.60 10.84
N ASP A 395 -26.40 22.59 11.27
CA ASP A 395 -26.87 23.42 12.39
C ASP A 395 -26.30 22.94 13.72
N SER A 396 -26.14 21.62 13.90
CA SER A 396 -25.51 21.02 15.06
C SER A 396 -24.74 19.74 14.72
N ILE A 397 -23.70 19.43 15.50
CA ILE A 397 -22.94 18.18 15.41
C ILE A 397 -23.42 17.26 16.53
N ASN A 398 -24.26 16.29 16.17
CA ASN A 398 -24.95 15.40 17.10
C ASN A 398 -24.90 13.92 16.70
N ASP A 399 -24.14 13.58 15.66
CA ASP A 399 -23.95 12.21 15.21
C ASP A 399 -22.46 11.82 15.19
N LYS A 400 -22.21 10.52 15.40
CA LYS A 400 -20.86 9.95 15.50
C LYS A 400 -20.08 10.07 14.19
N GLU A 401 -20.72 9.86 13.04
CA GLU A 401 -20.06 9.83 11.74
C GLU A 401 -19.49 11.22 11.36
N THR A 402 -20.27 12.26 11.61
CA THR A 402 -19.83 13.65 11.48
C THR A 402 -18.67 13.95 12.41
N PHE A 403 -18.79 13.57 13.68
CA PHE A 403 -17.76 13.82 14.68
C PHE A 403 -16.43 13.13 14.36
N GLU A 404 -16.48 11.85 13.96
CA GLU A 404 -15.30 11.08 13.53
C GLU A 404 -14.66 11.70 12.29
N THR A 405 -15.46 12.21 11.36
CA THR A 405 -14.94 12.91 10.18
C THR A 405 -14.22 14.19 10.62
N ILE A 406 -14.82 15.03 11.45
CA ILE A 406 -14.19 16.27 11.91
C ILE A 406 -12.89 15.99 12.67
N THR A 407 -12.91 15.05 13.61
CA THR A 407 -11.75 14.72 14.43
C THR A 407 -10.61 14.07 13.62
N PHE A 408 -10.92 13.31 12.56
CA PHE A 408 -9.92 12.83 11.60
C PHE A 408 -9.15 13.99 10.96
N PHE A 409 -9.86 15.04 10.51
CA PHE A 409 -9.22 16.22 9.93
C PHE A 409 -8.39 16.97 10.99
N ILE A 410 -8.95 17.25 12.17
CA ILE A 410 -8.22 17.95 13.26
C ILE A 410 -6.91 17.23 13.60
N LYS A 411 -6.93 15.89 13.67
CA LYS A 411 -5.79 15.08 14.07
C LYS A 411 -4.65 15.07 13.03
N HIS A 412 -4.96 15.29 11.76
CA HIS A 412 -4.02 15.05 10.65
C HIS A 412 -3.62 16.31 9.90
N ILE A 413 -4.29 17.42 10.17
CA ILE A 413 -3.92 18.74 9.67
C ILE A 413 -2.68 19.26 10.42
N PRO A 414 -1.67 19.81 9.73
CA PRO A 414 -0.58 20.54 10.35
C PRO A 414 -1.10 21.70 11.23
N THR A 415 -0.37 22.07 12.27
CA THR A 415 -0.78 23.18 13.14
C THR A 415 -0.79 24.50 12.35
N TYR A 416 -1.99 25.03 12.09
CA TYR A 416 -2.23 26.32 11.46
C TYR A 416 -2.95 27.27 12.42
N GLU A 417 -2.74 28.57 12.28
CA GLU A 417 -3.34 29.62 13.13
C GLU A 417 -4.88 29.56 13.15
N PHE A 418 -5.52 29.17 12.05
CA PHE A 418 -6.99 29.07 11.99
C PHE A 418 -7.57 27.79 12.61
N LEU A 419 -6.75 26.82 13.00
CA LEU A 419 -7.23 25.55 13.56
C LEU A 419 -7.93 25.76 14.90
N GLU A 420 -7.45 26.69 15.72
CA GLU A 420 -8.08 27.06 17.00
C GLU A 420 -9.51 27.61 16.77
N ASN A 421 -9.67 28.56 15.85
CA ASN A 421 -10.97 29.12 15.47
C ASN A 421 -11.93 28.05 14.91
N PHE A 422 -11.39 27.09 14.16
CA PHE A 422 -12.16 25.95 13.67
C PHE A 422 -12.65 25.08 14.83
N ILE A 423 -11.77 24.69 15.75
CA ILE A 423 -12.13 23.89 16.94
C ILE A 423 -13.18 24.62 17.78
N GLU A 424 -13.05 25.93 17.98
CA GLU A 424 -14.03 26.74 18.69
C GLU A 424 -15.41 26.72 18.00
N THR A 425 -15.43 26.88 16.67
CA THR A 425 -16.66 26.79 15.88
C THR A 425 -17.33 25.41 16.00
N ILE A 426 -16.53 24.34 15.90
CA ILE A 426 -16.99 22.97 16.08
C ILE A 426 -17.51 22.75 17.50
N TYR A 427 -16.83 23.25 18.52
CA TYR A 427 -17.27 23.18 19.92
C TYR A 427 -18.63 23.84 20.11
N ILE A 428 -18.83 25.05 19.59
CA ILE A 428 -20.10 25.78 19.68
C ILE A 428 -21.24 25.01 19.02
N LYS A 429 -21.00 24.45 17.83
CA LYS A 429 -22.00 23.66 17.08
C LYS A 429 -22.23 22.25 17.63
N SER A 430 -21.37 21.76 18.52
CA SER A 430 -21.45 20.38 19.03
C SER A 430 -22.53 20.21 20.11
N ALA A 431 -23.23 19.09 20.08
CA ALA A 431 -24.09 18.68 21.19
C ALA A 431 -23.25 18.42 22.46
N PRO A 432 -23.85 18.45 23.67
CA PRO A 432 -23.11 18.32 24.94
C PRO A 432 -22.15 17.12 25.00
N TYR A 433 -22.60 15.94 24.56
CA TYR A 433 -21.77 14.74 24.53
C TYR A 433 -20.51 14.88 23.64
N PHE A 434 -20.63 15.52 22.47
CA PHE A 434 -19.48 15.73 21.58
C PHE A 434 -18.54 16.83 22.07
N LYS A 435 -19.06 17.85 22.77
CA LYS A 435 -18.22 18.82 23.51
C LYS A 435 -17.34 18.12 24.54
N LEU A 436 -17.92 17.18 25.29
CA LEU A 436 -17.20 16.36 26.26
C LEU A 436 -16.12 15.50 25.58
N LEU A 437 -16.38 14.93 24.40
CA LEU A 437 -15.36 14.19 23.65
C LEU A 437 -14.21 15.10 23.15
N LEU A 438 -14.50 16.30 22.63
CA LEU A 438 -13.46 17.27 22.25
C LEU A 438 -12.57 17.66 23.43
N PHE A 439 -13.18 17.81 24.61
CA PHE A 439 -12.49 18.09 25.85
C PHE A 439 -11.55 16.94 26.24
N ILE A 440 -12.03 15.69 26.25
CA ILE A 440 -11.24 14.51 26.65
C ILE A 440 -10.07 14.22 25.69
N GLU A 441 -10.31 14.37 24.38
CA GLU A 441 -9.29 14.20 23.33
C GLU A 441 -8.29 15.36 23.27
N ASP A 442 -8.44 16.36 24.13
CA ASP A 442 -7.49 17.47 24.34
C ASP A 442 -7.43 18.48 23.20
N TYR A 443 -8.54 18.63 22.48
CA TYR A 443 -8.71 19.69 21.48
C TYR A 443 -9.14 21.02 22.10
N THR A 444 -9.75 21.00 23.29
CA THR A 444 -10.19 22.20 24.01
C THR A 444 -10.03 22.05 25.52
N ASP A 445 -9.73 23.14 26.22
CA ASP A 445 -9.80 23.24 27.68
C ASP A 445 -11.15 23.80 28.17
N THR A 446 -12.03 24.24 27.25
CA THR A 446 -13.34 24.79 27.57
C THR A 446 -14.30 23.67 27.98
N ILE A 447 -14.93 23.83 29.14
CA ILE A 447 -15.92 22.88 29.65
C ILE A 447 -16.93 23.59 30.56
N ASP A 448 -18.20 23.21 30.44
CA ASP A 448 -19.20 23.45 31.48
C ASP A 448 -19.36 22.18 32.31
N TYR A 449 -18.74 22.15 33.49
CA TYR A 449 -18.67 20.94 34.31
C TYR A 449 -20.05 20.45 34.74
N HIS A 450 -20.93 21.35 35.21
CA HIS A 450 -22.21 20.96 35.78
C HIS A 450 -23.18 20.45 34.72
N ASP A 451 -23.11 20.98 33.50
CA ASP A 451 -23.92 20.51 32.38
C ASP A 451 -23.41 19.17 31.81
N LEU A 452 -22.10 18.93 31.86
CA LEU A 452 -21.48 17.80 31.16
C LEU A 452 -21.22 16.58 32.06
N VAL A 453 -21.13 16.75 33.38
CA VAL A 453 -20.82 15.67 34.32
C VAL A 453 -21.78 14.48 34.22
N ILE A 454 -23.06 14.74 33.90
CA ILE A 454 -24.09 13.70 33.74
C ILE A 454 -23.81 12.73 32.58
N TYR A 455 -23.05 13.16 31.57
CA TYR A 455 -22.70 12.34 30.42
C TYR A 455 -21.46 11.46 30.66
N THR A 456 -20.83 11.57 31.84
CA THR A 456 -19.64 10.75 32.16
C THR A 456 -19.93 9.25 32.06
N GLY A 457 -21.13 8.81 32.41
CA GLY A 457 -21.54 7.41 32.32
C GLY A 457 -21.58 6.84 30.90
N LEU A 458 -21.67 7.69 29.87
CA LEU A 458 -21.65 7.28 28.45
C LEU A 458 -20.23 7.09 27.92
N LEU A 459 -19.21 7.62 28.61
CA LEU A 459 -17.81 7.53 28.18
C LEU A 459 -17.24 6.15 28.48
N SER A 460 -16.35 5.64 27.63
CA SER A 460 -15.55 4.43 27.93
C SER A 460 -14.83 4.54 29.28
N ASN A 461 -14.56 3.41 29.94
CA ASN A 461 -13.83 3.36 31.21
C ASN A 461 -12.53 4.17 31.21
N LYS A 462 -11.79 4.13 30.09
CA LYS A 462 -10.58 4.92 29.90
C LYS A 462 -10.90 6.42 29.84
N ASN A 463 -11.91 6.81 29.08
CA ASN A 463 -12.28 8.20 28.88
C ASN A 463 -12.91 8.83 30.14
N GLN A 464 -13.60 8.05 30.98
CA GLN A 464 -14.06 8.52 32.29
C GLN A 464 -12.89 8.90 33.21
N LYS A 465 -11.82 8.09 33.23
CA LYS A 465 -10.60 8.40 33.98
C LYS A 465 -9.88 9.63 33.42
N LEU A 466 -9.79 9.75 32.10
CA LEU A 466 -9.20 10.93 31.44
C LEU A 466 -10.01 12.19 31.73
N PHE A 467 -11.34 12.12 31.66
CA PHE A 467 -12.22 13.23 32.03
C PHE A 467 -11.91 13.72 33.45
N PHE A 468 -11.91 12.81 34.43
CA PHE A 468 -11.60 13.14 35.82
C PHE A 468 -10.22 13.81 35.97
N LYS A 469 -9.19 13.26 35.32
CA LYS A 469 -7.84 13.83 35.38
C LYS A 469 -7.73 15.19 34.70
N LYS A 470 -8.44 15.42 33.59
CA LYS A 470 -8.43 16.72 32.90
C LYS A 470 -9.20 17.78 33.69
N ILE A 471 -10.27 17.42 34.39
CA ILE A 471 -10.90 18.32 35.36
C ILE A 471 -9.90 18.74 36.43
N LEU A 472 -9.12 17.81 36.98
CA LEU A 472 -8.06 18.14 37.94
C LEU A 472 -6.96 19.02 37.36
N LYS A 473 -6.61 18.86 36.07
CA LYS A 473 -5.69 19.78 35.38
C LYS A 473 -6.21 21.21 35.45
N LEU A 474 -7.48 21.44 35.10
CA LEU A 474 -8.07 22.78 35.12
C LEU A 474 -8.14 23.37 36.53
N VAL A 475 -8.38 22.53 37.55
CA VAL A 475 -8.32 22.95 38.96
C VAL A 475 -6.90 23.36 39.35
N ALA A 476 -5.89 22.55 38.98
CA ALA A 476 -4.48 22.86 39.23
C ALA A 476 -4.00 24.14 38.53
N GLU A 477 -4.54 24.44 37.35
CA GLU A 477 -4.27 25.67 36.59
C GLU A 477 -5.14 26.87 37.06
N CYS A 478 -5.96 26.69 38.10
CA CYS A 478 -6.92 27.68 38.60
C CYS A 478 -7.93 28.19 37.55
N LYS A 479 -8.17 27.42 36.49
CA LYS A 479 -9.17 27.71 35.45
C LYS A 479 -10.58 27.25 35.85
N LEU A 480 -10.67 26.36 36.82
CA LEU A 480 -11.91 25.80 37.33
C LEU A 480 -11.83 25.67 38.85
N VAL A 481 -12.91 26.03 39.56
CA VAL A 481 -12.99 25.91 41.01
C VAL A 481 -14.03 24.86 41.33
N LEU A 482 -13.59 23.69 41.80
CA LEU A 482 -14.46 22.59 42.23
C LEU A 482 -14.06 22.08 43.61
N THR A 483 -15.04 21.63 44.37
CA THR A 483 -14.85 20.92 45.63
C THR A 483 -14.87 19.41 45.43
N LEU A 484 -14.47 18.65 46.46
CA LEU A 484 -14.63 17.19 46.46
C LEU A 484 -16.10 16.76 46.29
N ASP A 485 -17.04 17.54 46.83
CA ASP A 485 -18.47 17.25 46.72
C ASP A 485 -18.97 17.44 45.28
N ASP A 486 -18.44 18.44 44.57
CA ASP A 486 -18.72 18.60 43.15
C ASP A 486 -18.19 17.42 42.33
N LEU A 487 -16.98 16.93 42.64
CA LEU A 487 -16.41 15.74 41.98
C LEU A 487 -17.18 14.46 42.27
N ASN A 488 -17.82 14.35 43.43
CA ASN A 488 -18.69 13.21 43.75
C ASN A 488 -19.88 13.10 42.79
N LEU A 489 -20.31 14.21 42.15
CA LEU A 489 -21.39 14.20 41.15
C LEU A 489 -21.10 13.28 39.95
N ILE A 490 -19.83 13.02 39.65
CA ILE A 490 -19.42 12.04 38.61
C ILE A 490 -19.99 10.65 38.91
N THR A 491 -20.15 10.32 40.19
CA THR A 491 -20.63 9.01 40.66
C THR A 491 -22.11 8.99 41.06
N THR A 492 -22.78 10.14 41.05
CA THR A 492 -24.20 10.25 41.45
C THR A 492 -25.18 9.98 40.31
N ILE A 493 -24.71 9.61 39.11
CA ILE A 493 -25.59 9.13 38.04
C ILE A 493 -26.44 8.00 38.63
N ASP A 494 -27.75 8.18 38.66
CA ASP A 494 -28.62 7.18 39.24
C ASP A 494 -28.50 5.86 38.45
N TYR A 495 -28.70 4.74 39.15
CA TYR A 495 -28.50 3.43 38.56
C TYR A 495 -29.31 3.22 37.28
N GLN A 496 -30.52 3.77 37.18
CA GLN A 496 -31.35 3.61 35.99
C GLN A 496 -30.71 4.33 34.81
N THR A 497 -30.27 5.58 34.99
CA THR A 497 -29.56 6.35 33.95
C THR A 497 -28.26 5.65 33.51
N SER A 498 -27.50 5.07 34.45
CA SER A 498 -26.31 4.28 34.09
C SER A 498 -26.62 2.96 33.39
N GLU A 499 -27.74 2.30 33.66
CA GLU A 499 -28.13 1.07 32.96
C GLU A 499 -28.70 1.39 31.57
N TYR A 500 -29.47 2.48 31.41
CA TYR A 500 -29.89 2.97 30.10
C TYR A 500 -28.69 3.34 29.22
N ALA A 501 -27.68 4.00 29.77
CA ALA A 501 -26.41 4.26 29.10
C ALA A 501 -25.73 2.96 28.61
N LYS A 502 -25.71 1.91 29.45
CA LYS A 502 -25.18 0.59 29.10
C LYS A 502 -26.00 -0.11 28.02
N GLU A 503 -27.32 0.05 28.02
CA GLU A 503 -28.18 -0.53 26.97
C GLU A 503 -27.96 0.12 25.61
N ILE A 504 -27.64 1.41 25.58
CA ILE A 504 -27.44 2.18 24.35
C ILE A 504 -26.04 1.95 23.77
N ASP A 505 -24.98 2.15 24.55
CA ASP A 505 -23.59 2.16 24.06
C ASP A 505 -22.72 1.02 24.63
N GLY A 506 -23.28 0.16 25.49
CA GLY A 506 -22.54 -0.94 26.13
C GLY A 506 -21.61 -0.50 27.27
N VAL A 507 -21.67 0.77 27.67
CA VAL A 507 -20.76 1.39 28.63
C VAL A 507 -21.53 1.99 29.80
N GLY A 508 -20.99 1.88 31.01
CA GLY A 508 -21.53 2.55 32.20
C GLY A 508 -20.43 3.02 33.13
N LEU A 509 -20.80 3.51 34.31
CA LEU A 509 -19.86 4.15 35.22
C LEU A 509 -18.68 3.23 35.60
N ASP A 510 -17.45 3.73 35.46
CA ASP A 510 -16.23 3.05 35.86
C ASP A 510 -16.13 3.00 37.38
N PHE A 511 -16.18 1.78 37.93
CA PHE A 511 -16.17 1.56 39.38
C PHE A 511 -14.91 2.11 40.07
N THR A 512 -13.79 2.24 39.34
CA THR A 512 -12.53 2.74 39.89
C THR A 512 -12.72 4.16 40.39
N LEU A 513 -13.48 5.00 39.67
CA LEU A 513 -13.74 6.37 40.08
C LEU A 513 -14.48 6.43 41.42
N SER A 514 -15.49 5.57 41.60
CA SER A 514 -16.22 5.44 42.88
C SER A 514 -15.31 5.00 44.02
N VAL A 515 -14.41 4.05 43.76
CA VAL A 515 -13.41 3.61 44.75
C VAL A 515 -12.44 4.76 45.07
N ILE A 516 -11.92 5.46 44.07
CA ILE A 516 -10.96 6.56 44.24
C ILE A 516 -11.56 7.72 45.03
N LEU A 517 -12.77 8.17 44.70
CA LEU A 517 -13.47 9.23 45.44
C LEU A 517 -13.73 8.84 46.91
N LYS A 518 -14.12 7.59 47.15
CA LYS A 518 -14.26 7.07 48.52
C LYS A 518 -12.92 7.05 49.27
N LEU A 519 -11.84 6.61 48.62
CA LEU A 519 -10.50 6.58 49.21
C LEU A 519 -10.00 7.99 49.56
N ILE A 520 -10.28 8.98 48.72
CA ILE A 520 -9.97 10.39 49.00
C ILE A 520 -10.69 10.83 50.28
N ASN A 521 -11.97 10.52 50.42
CA ASN A 521 -12.73 10.85 51.63
C ASN A 521 -12.23 10.11 52.88
N ASP A 522 -11.85 8.84 52.75
CA ASP A 522 -11.27 8.07 53.86
C ASP A 522 -9.90 8.65 54.30
N LEU A 523 -9.05 9.05 53.35
CA LEU A 523 -7.77 9.70 53.64
C LEU A 523 -7.96 11.07 54.29
N LYS A 524 -8.89 11.90 53.77
CA LYS A 524 -9.27 13.20 54.35
C LYS A 524 -9.69 13.09 55.82
N ASN A 525 -10.40 12.02 56.16
CA ASN A 525 -10.89 11.76 57.52
C ASN A 525 -9.95 10.88 58.36
N ASN A 526 -8.74 10.57 57.87
CA ASN A 526 -7.75 9.71 58.55
C ASN A 526 -8.29 8.30 58.91
N ILE A 527 -9.20 7.77 58.09
CA ILE A 527 -9.82 6.45 58.24
C ILE A 527 -8.97 5.37 57.57
N ILE A 528 -8.40 4.45 58.36
CA ILE A 528 -7.56 3.37 57.84
C ILE A 528 -8.38 2.44 56.93
N THR A 529 -8.06 2.46 55.64
CA THR A 529 -8.66 1.56 54.65
C THR A 529 -8.24 0.11 54.90
N ARG A 530 -9.20 -0.75 55.25
CA ARG A 530 -8.98 -2.19 55.43
C ARG A 530 -9.35 -2.95 54.16
N GLN A 531 -8.79 -4.15 53.99
CA GLN A 531 -9.13 -5.04 52.87
C GLN A 531 -10.63 -5.34 52.82
N SER A 532 -11.25 -5.64 53.97
CA SER A 532 -12.68 -5.90 54.05
C SER A 532 -13.50 -4.71 53.56
N THR A 533 -13.14 -3.50 53.96
CA THR A 533 -13.81 -2.27 53.53
C THR A 533 -13.75 -2.08 52.02
N LEU A 534 -12.59 -2.34 51.41
CA LEU A 534 -12.46 -2.29 49.94
C LEU A 534 -13.25 -3.40 49.26
N PHE A 535 -13.24 -4.64 49.76
CA PHE A 535 -14.05 -5.70 49.21
C PHE A 535 -15.55 -5.44 49.36
N ASP A 536 -16.00 -4.84 50.46
CA ASP A 536 -17.39 -4.43 50.67
C ASP A 536 -17.77 -3.29 49.70
N LEU A 537 -16.89 -2.31 49.51
CA LEU A 537 -17.07 -1.25 48.51
C LEU A 537 -17.17 -1.84 47.10
N ILE A 538 -16.25 -2.73 46.75
CA ILE A 538 -16.24 -3.42 45.46
C ILE A 538 -17.53 -4.24 45.28
N ALA A 539 -17.91 -5.03 46.29
CA ALA A 539 -19.11 -5.87 46.24
C ALA A 539 -20.40 -5.05 46.11
N ASN A 540 -20.47 -3.88 46.74
CA ASN A 540 -21.62 -2.97 46.62
C ASN A 540 -21.69 -2.24 45.27
N GLN A 541 -20.56 -2.18 44.54
CA GLN A 541 -20.46 -1.49 43.26
C GLN A 541 -20.53 -2.45 42.05
N ILE A 542 -20.22 -3.74 42.22
CA ILE A 542 -20.38 -4.76 41.17
C ILE A 542 -21.88 -5.08 41.01
N LYS A 543 -22.47 -4.68 39.89
CA LYS A 543 -23.88 -4.96 39.59
C LYS A 543 -24.04 -5.95 38.44
N ASN A 544 -23.06 -6.01 37.53
CA ASN A 544 -23.05 -6.89 36.38
C ASN A 544 -21.78 -7.74 36.28
N PRO A 545 -21.86 -8.98 35.74
CA PRO A 545 -20.68 -9.86 35.63
C PRO A 545 -19.55 -9.32 34.74
N LYS A 546 -19.84 -8.33 33.88
CA LYS A 546 -18.89 -7.70 32.95
C LYS A 546 -18.19 -6.47 33.54
N ASP A 547 -18.60 -5.99 34.72
CA ASP A 547 -17.96 -4.83 35.35
C ASP A 547 -16.50 -5.19 35.68
N LEU A 548 -15.56 -4.37 35.20
CA LEU A 548 -14.12 -4.61 35.34
C LEU A 548 -13.76 -4.71 36.83
N LEU A 549 -12.91 -5.65 37.21
CA LEU A 549 -12.49 -5.83 38.60
C LEU A 549 -11.07 -5.31 38.86
N VAL A 550 -10.63 -4.26 38.16
CA VAL A 550 -9.25 -3.76 38.34
C VAL A 550 -9.27 -2.29 38.71
N ILE A 551 -8.72 -1.99 39.89
CA ILE A 551 -8.55 -0.62 40.36
C ILE A 551 -7.23 -0.12 39.77
N ASP A 552 -7.27 0.68 38.72
CA ASP A 552 -6.07 1.18 38.04
C ASP A 552 -6.22 2.62 37.52
N GLY A 553 -5.19 3.13 36.86
CA GLY A 553 -5.18 4.45 36.24
C GLY A 553 -4.87 5.62 37.19
N PHE A 554 -4.87 5.39 38.51
CA PHE A 554 -4.58 6.42 39.53
C PHE A 554 -3.36 6.08 40.41
N PHE A 555 -2.51 5.15 39.99
CA PHE A 555 -1.37 4.71 40.78
C PHE A 555 -0.14 4.48 39.90
N GLU A 556 1.03 4.88 40.38
CA GLU A 556 2.30 4.69 39.69
C GLU A 556 2.70 3.22 39.63
N LYS A 557 3.10 2.76 38.45
CA LYS A 557 3.59 1.38 38.27
C LYS A 557 5.01 1.26 38.82
N CYS A 558 5.32 0.11 39.40
CA CYS A 558 6.70 -0.17 39.78
C CYS A 558 7.54 -0.42 38.51
N SER A 559 8.60 0.37 38.32
CA SER A 559 9.55 0.23 37.20
C SER A 559 10.86 -0.47 37.62
N GLY A 560 10.82 -1.22 38.72
CA GLY A 560 11.95 -1.98 39.25
C GLY A 560 12.52 -1.38 40.54
N LYS A 561 13.19 -2.23 41.33
CA LYS A 561 13.79 -1.83 42.60
C LYS A 561 15.12 -1.11 42.40
N THR A 562 15.35 -0.08 43.20
CA THR A 562 16.67 0.56 43.31
C THR A 562 17.47 -0.12 44.41
N VAL A 563 18.68 -0.58 44.09
CA VAL A 563 19.58 -1.33 44.99
C VAL A 563 20.89 -0.57 45.20
N ILE A 564 21.67 -0.99 46.20
CA ILE A 564 23.02 -0.48 46.43
C ILE A 564 24.08 -1.41 45.80
N GLU A 565 25.05 -0.82 45.10
CA GLU A 565 26.24 -1.52 44.59
C GLU A 565 27.52 -0.91 45.16
N GLU A 566 28.47 -1.75 45.56
CA GLU A 566 29.76 -1.32 46.14
C GLU A 566 30.73 -0.91 45.01
N ASN A 567 31.28 0.30 45.08
CA ASN A 567 32.31 0.74 44.15
C ASN A 567 33.64 0.05 44.44
N LYS A 568 34.21 -0.65 43.45
CA LYS A 568 35.52 -1.28 43.54
C LYS A 568 36.68 -0.32 43.26
N TYR A 569 36.73 0.86 43.89
CA TYR A 569 37.94 1.68 43.91
C TYR A 569 37.90 2.65 45.10
N VAL A 570 38.71 2.41 46.13
CA VAL A 570 39.49 3.44 46.83
C VAL A 570 40.81 2.79 47.29
N SER A 571 41.88 3.57 47.22
CA SER A 571 43.29 3.28 47.45
C SER A 571 43.64 2.62 48.78
N LYS A 572 44.79 1.91 48.78
CA LYS A 572 45.53 1.40 49.95
C LYS A 572 45.81 2.50 50.99
N SER A 573 44.92 2.67 51.95
CA SER A 573 45.20 3.30 53.26
C SER A 573 44.19 2.76 54.27
N GLU A 574 44.65 2.46 55.49
CA GLU A 574 44.00 1.62 56.53
C GLU A 574 42.67 2.11 57.12
N ASP A 575 41.95 3.05 56.47
CA ASP A 575 40.58 3.45 56.83
C ASP A 575 39.64 3.28 55.61
N ASP A 576 39.37 2.03 55.23
CA ASP A 576 38.51 1.68 54.10
C ASP A 576 37.03 2.00 54.37
N LYS A 577 36.60 3.24 54.11
CA LYS A 577 35.17 3.57 53.96
C LYS A 577 34.65 3.01 52.64
N LYS A 578 33.85 1.96 52.71
CA LYS A 578 33.11 1.41 51.56
C LYS A 578 32.14 2.44 51.00
N ILE A 579 32.29 2.78 49.71
CA ILE A 579 31.39 3.69 49.00
C ILE A 579 30.35 2.88 48.22
N TYR A 580 29.08 3.25 48.37
CA TYR A 580 27.95 2.61 47.71
C TYR A 580 27.27 3.58 46.74
N ASN A 581 26.87 3.08 45.57
CA ASN A 581 26.06 3.80 44.59
C ASN A 581 24.64 3.22 44.51
N LEU A 582 23.66 4.07 44.20
CA LEU A 582 22.29 3.65 43.91
C LEU A 582 22.17 3.25 42.45
N VAL A 583 21.65 2.04 42.20
CA VAL A 583 21.44 1.50 40.85
C VAL A 583 20.01 1.02 40.71
N LYS A 584 19.27 1.57 39.74
CA LYS A 584 17.93 1.07 39.40
C LYS A 584 18.05 -0.22 38.59
N LYS A 585 17.37 -1.27 39.01
CA LYS A 585 17.33 -2.56 38.32
C LYS A 585 15.93 -2.76 37.75
N GLU A 586 15.75 -2.40 36.49
CA GLU A 586 14.44 -2.44 35.81
C GLU A 586 13.85 -3.86 35.72
N HIS A 587 14.71 -4.87 35.57
CA HIS A 587 14.29 -6.27 35.58
C HIS A 587 14.02 -6.83 36.99
N PHE A 588 14.34 -6.09 38.05
CA PHE A 588 14.12 -6.52 39.43
C PHE A 588 12.80 -5.96 39.96
N LEU A 589 11.70 -6.51 39.44
CA LEU A 589 10.34 -6.12 39.82
C LEU A 589 9.89 -6.82 41.12
N PRO A 590 9.04 -6.17 41.94
CA PRO A 590 8.32 -6.84 43.00
C PRO A 590 7.37 -7.91 42.43
N ARG A 591 7.10 -8.94 43.24
CA ARG A 591 6.37 -10.14 42.81
C ARG A 591 4.85 -9.99 42.82
N PHE A 592 4.32 -9.25 43.78
CA PHE A 592 2.90 -9.07 44.08
C PHE A 592 2.42 -7.64 43.87
N SER A 593 3.34 -6.69 43.77
CA SER A 593 3.03 -5.27 43.67
C SER A 593 3.10 -4.79 42.22
N THR A 594 1.96 -4.46 41.62
CA THR A 594 1.94 -3.80 40.31
C THR A 594 2.27 -2.32 40.44
N PHE A 595 1.74 -1.70 41.50
CA PHE A 595 1.97 -0.29 41.83
C PHE A 595 3.06 -0.14 42.88
N CYS A 596 3.74 1.00 42.88
CA CYS A 596 4.81 1.28 43.84
C CYS A 596 4.25 1.51 45.25
N ASP A 597 4.32 0.50 46.11
CA ASP A 597 3.80 0.50 47.49
C ASP A 597 4.88 0.58 48.58
N GLY A 598 6.08 1.02 48.19
CA GLY A 598 7.23 1.12 49.09
C GLY A 598 6.92 1.97 50.32
N ARG A 599 7.15 1.40 51.51
CA ARG A 599 6.93 2.08 52.80
C ARG A 599 8.23 2.65 53.36
N LYS A 600 8.29 3.94 53.66
CA LYS A 600 9.55 4.55 54.15
C LYS A 600 9.99 3.89 55.46
N ALA A 601 11.26 3.49 55.55
CA ALA A 601 11.82 2.99 56.78
C ALA A 601 12.06 4.14 57.77
N SER A 602 11.81 3.90 59.06
CA SER A 602 12.13 4.86 60.13
C SER A 602 13.64 4.97 60.43
N VAL A 603 14.45 4.15 59.78
CA VAL A 603 15.90 4.06 59.95
C VAL A 603 16.57 4.08 58.59
N VAL A 604 17.81 4.58 58.54
CA VAL A 604 18.65 4.50 57.35
C VAL A 604 19.33 3.13 57.24
N CYS A 605 19.80 2.79 56.05
CA CYS A 605 20.54 1.55 55.83
C CYS A 605 21.86 1.58 56.62
N LYS A 606 22.08 0.59 57.50
CA LYS A 606 23.31 0.48 58.29
C LYS A 606 24.59 0.32 57.44
N LYS A 607 24.48 -0.15 56.20
CA LYS A 607 25.62 -0.37 55.29
C LYS A 607 26.01 0.90 54.54
N SER A 608 25.05 1.55 53.90
CA SER A 608 25.30 2.69 52.99
C SER A 608 24.95 4.05 53.57
N GLY A 609 24.19 4.11 54.68
CA GLY A 609 23.66 5.37 55.22
C GLY A 609 22.47 5.95 54.45
N PHE A 610 22.06 5.35 53.33
CA PHE A 610 20.94 5.84 52.54
C PHE A 610 19.58 5.55 53.18
N GLU A 611 18.62 6.45 52.96
CA GLU A 611 17.21 6.16 53.20
C GLU A 611 16.74 5.03 52.27
N PHE A 612 15.74 4.27 52.73
CA PHE A 612 15.17 3.20 51.94
C PHE A 612 13.70 2.96 52.31
N TRP A 613 13.00 2.29 51.42
CA TRP A 613 11.61 1.88 51.55
C TRP A 613 11.53 0.36 51.59
N TRP A 614 10.64 -0.15 52.43
CA TRP A 614 10.26 -1.55 52.45
C TRP A 614 9.24 -1.82 51.35
N CYS A 615 9.64 -2.63 50.37
CA CYS A 615 8.76 -3.20 49.36
C CYS A 615 8.95 -4.71 49.40
N GLU A 616 7.90 -5.46 49.72
CA GLU A 616 7.94 -6.92 49.89
C GLU A 616 9.13 -7.38 50.76
N ASN A 617 9.23 -6.87 52.00
CA ASN A 617 10.35 -7.09 52.94
C ASN A 617 11.77 -7.01 52.33
N SER A 618 11.94 -6.26 51.26
CA SER A 618 13.23 -5.96 50.64
C SER A 618 13.44 -4.45 50.62
N GLN A 619 14.70 -4.03 50.72
CA GLN A 619 15.06 -2.61 50.70
C GLN A 619 15.04 -2.11 49.25
N CYS A 620 14.25 -1.08 49.00
CA CYS A 620 14.27 -0.31 47.76
C CYS A 620 14.73 1.11 48.09
N TYR A 621 15.76 1.60 47.44
CA TYR A 621 16.39 2.88 47.81
C TYR A 621 15.79 4.10 47.10
N ALA A 622 14.77 3.89 46.26
CA ALA A 622 13.97 4.95 45.65
C ALA A 622 12.56 4.42 45.36
N VAL A 623 11.54 5.26 45.52
CA VAL A 623 10.17 4.97 45.10
C VAL A 623 9.94 5.43 43.66
N CYS A 624 8.99 4.81 42.97
CA CYS A 624 8.59 5.22 41.61
C CYS A 624 7.48 6.28 41.63
N ARG A 625 7.10 6.81 42.80
CA ARG A 625 6.02 7.80 42.96
C ARG A 625 6.58 9.19 42.70
N THR A 626 6.01 9.90 41.73
CA THR A 626 6.36 11.27 41.38
C THR A 626 5.09 12.10 41.28
N LEU A 627 5.18 13.36 41.73
CA LEU A 627 4.14 14.35 41.46
C LEU A 627 4.28 14.87 40.03
N HIS A 628 3.15 15.13 39.40
CA HIS A 628 3.05 15.51 38.00
C HIS A 628 2.68 16.98 37.84
N ASN A 629 3.18 17.61 36.77
CA ASN A 629 2.79 18.96 36.40
C ASN A 629 1.47 18.92 35.58
N PRO A 630 0.76 20.05 35.41
CA PRO A 630 -0.44 20.13 34.56
C PRO A 630 -0.27 19.68 33.12
N SER A 631 0.94 19.76 32.55
CA SER A 631 1.26 19.21 31.23
C SER A 631 1.12 17.70 31.15
N ASP A 632 1.35 17.00 32.27
CA ASP A 632 1.39 15.55 32.39
C ASP A 632 0.10 14.99 33.00
N TRP A 633 -1.01 15.74 32.89
CA TRP A 633 -2.29 15.45 33.55
C TRP A 633 -2.83 14.04 33.29
N ARG A 634 -2.51 13.45 32.14
CA ARG A 634 -2.93 12.09 31.78
C ARG A 634 -2.36 11.04 32.73
N ASP A 635 -1.24 11.34 33.36
CA ASP A 635 -0.52 10.46 34.28
C ASP A 635 -0.83 10.74 35.75
N TYR A 636 -1.70 11.73 36.05
CA TYR A 636 -2.13 12.04 37.42
C TYR A 636 -2.54 10.80 38.23
N THR A 637 -1.99 10.72 39.42
CA THR A 637 -2.17 9.67 40.41
C THR A 637 -3.10 10.12 41.53
N LEU A 638 -3.44 9.21 42.44
CA LEU A 638 -4.15 9.56 43.67
C LEU A 638 -3.38 10.58 44.53
N GLU A 639 -2.05 10.55 44.50
CA GLU A 639 -1.23 11.53 45.23
C GLU A 639 -1.34 12.93 44.60
N ASP A 640 -1.37 13.00 43.26
CA ASP A 640 -1.64 14.25 42.54
C ASP A 640 -3.03 14.79 42.87
N VAL A 641 -4.04 13.92 42.91
CA VAL A 641 -5.43 14.31 43.22
C VAL A 641 -5.53 14.94 44.61
N LEU A 642 -4.91 14.31 45.62
CA LEU A 642 -4.92 14.83 46.99
C LEU A 642 -4.19 16.17 47.08
N THR A 643 -3.09 16.32 46.34
CA THR A 643 -2.28 17.53 46.32
C THR A 643 -3.01 18.68 45.62
N ILE A 644 -3.59 18.44 44.45
CA ILE A 644 -4.33 19.43 43.65
C ILE A 644 -5.58 19.94 44.38
N LEU A 645 -6.29 19.05 45.08
CA LEU A 645 -7.48 19.40 45.85
C LEU A 645 -7.16 19.93 47.25
N GLU A 646 -5.89 20.11 47.58
CA GLU A 646 -5.40 20.58 48.90
C GLU A 646 -5.95 19.73 50.07
N ILE A 647 -6.10 18.42 49.87
CA ILE A 647 -6.64 17.50 50.87
C ILE A 647 -5.50 17.02 51.78
N PRO A 648 -5.50 17.35 53.07
CA PRO A 648 -4.48 16.85 53.99
C PRO A 648 -4.63 15.34 54.18
N TYR A 649 -3.50 14.61 54.12
CA TYR A 649 -3.49 13.16 54.33
C TYR A 649 -2.24 12.70 55.10
N ASN A 650 -2.34 11.54 55.74
CA ASN A 650 -1.21 10.90 56.40
C ASN A 650 -0.42 10.03 55.42
N VAL A 651 0.86 10.36 55.19
CA VAL A 651 1.73 9.64 54.24
C VAL A 651 1.87 8.14 54.58
N ASN A 652 1.97 7.78 55.86
CA ASN A 652 2.06 6.36 56.25
C ASN A 652 0.77 5.60 55.93
N GLN A 653 -0.39 6.24 56.09
CA GLN A 653 -1.67 5.65 55.74
C GLN A 653 -1.82 5.51 54.23
N TYR A 654 -1.36 6.48 53.44
CA TYR A 654 -1.30 6.40 51.98
C TYR A 654 -0.42 5.24 51.51
N GLU A 655 0.76 5.05 52.11
CA GLU A 655 1.62 3.89 51.84
C GLU A 655 0.94 2.55 52.17
N ILE A 656 0.20 2.47 53.28
CA ILE A 656 -0.60 1.29 53.64
C ILE A 656 -1.69 1.05 52.60
N LEU A 657 -2.39 2.11 52.16
CA LEU A 657 -3.44 2.02 51.16
C LEU A 657 -2.92 1.41 49.85
N LEU A 658 -1.76 1.85 49.35
CA LEU A 658 -1.16 1.30 48.12
C LEU A 658 -0.89 -0.21 48.23
N ASN A 659 -0.38 -0.67 49.38
CA ASN A 659 -0.19 -2.11 49.66
C ASN A 659 -1.53 -2.87 49.64
N VAL A 660 -2.58 -2.27 50.20
CA VAL A 660 -3.92 -2.86 50.19
C VAL A 660 -4.48 -2.95 48.76
N ILE A 661 -4.32 -1.91 47.93
CA ILE A 661 -4.77 -1.89 46.53
C ILE A 661 -4.08 -2.97 45.71
N ASN A 662 -2.74 -3.09 45.80
CA ASN A 662 -1.99 -4.16 45.14
C ASN A 662 -2.53 -5.55 45.53
N ARG A 663 -2.76 -5.76 46.82
CA ARG A 663 -3.30 -7.03 47.31
C ARG A 663 -4.72 -7.30 46.80
N VAL A 664 -5.61 -6.31 46.79
CA VAL A 664 -6.97 -6.45 46.28
C VAL A 664 -6.97 -6.75 44.77
N ASN A 665 -6.24 -5.99 43.95
CA ASN A 665 -6.14 -6.23 42.51
C ASN A 665 -5.60 -7.63 42.17
N ARG A 666 -4.65 -8.12 42.97
CA ARG A 666 -4.15 -9.49 42.84
C ARG A 666 -5.25 -10.53 43.04
N PHE A 667 -6.10 -10.38 44.06
CA PHE A 667 -7.27 -11.25 44.24
C PHE A 667 -8.26 -11.15 43.08
N LEU A 668 -8.59 -9.93 42.66
CA LEU A 668 -9.57 -9.69 41.60
C LEU A 668 -9.12 -10.27 40.25
N THR A 669 -7.82 -10.26 39.97
CA THR A 669 -7.23 -10.92 38.78
C THR A 669 -7.57 -12.41 38.73
N HIS A 670 -7.51 -13.10 39.87
CA HIS A 670 -7.88 -14.52 39.94
C HIS A 670 -9.40 -14.75 39.92
N LEU A 671 -10.21 -13.79 40.38
CA LEU A 671 -11.68 -13.85 40.33
C LEU A 671 -12.26 -13.48 38.95
N THR A 672 -11.42 -13.20 37.96
CA THR A 672 -11.83 -12.86 36.59
C THR A 672 -11.62 -14.03 35.63
N CYS A 673 -12.59 -14.28 34.73
CA CYS A 673 -12.46 -15.24 33.64
C CYS A 673 -11.41 -14.75 32.63
N ARG A 674 -10.44 -15.60 32.28
CA ARG A 674 -9.31 -15.19 31.41
C ARG A 674 -9.73 -14.99 29.95
N SER A 675 -10.76 -15.71 29.52
CA SER A 675 -11.29 -15.69 28.14
C SER A 675 -12.22 -14.49 27.92
N CYS A 676 -13.39 -14.48 28.56
CA CYS A 676 -14.40 -13.41 28.34
C CYS A 676 -14.35 -12.23 29.34
N LYS A 677 -13.35 -12.18 30.25
CA LYS A 677 -13.13 -11.09 31.23
C LYS A 677 -14.28 -10.83 32.23
N THR A 678 -15.24 -11.74 32.36
CA THR A 678 -16.33 -11.64 33.35
C THR A 678 -15.93 -12.18 34.72
N ILE A 679 -16.58 -11.72 35.79
CA ILE A 679 -16.41 -12.24 37.15
C ILE A 679 -16.82 -13.72 37.23
N LEU A 680 -16.02 -14.50 37.95
CA LEU A 680 -16.35 -15.89 38.23
C LEU A 680 -17.40 -15.99 39.35
N LYS A 681 -18.39 -16.85 39.16
CA LYS A 681 -19.41 -17.13 40.19
C LYS A 681 -19.01 -18.35 41.01
N PRO A 682 -19.32 -18.37 42.32
CA PRO A 682 -19.14 -19.56 43.14
C PRO A 682 -20.07 -20.68 42.66
N LYS A 683 -19.55 -21.89 42.44
CA LYS A 683 -20.32 -23.04 41.96
C LYS A 683 -21.00 -23.82 43.11
N GLY A 684 -20.63 -23.52 44.36
CA GLY A 684 -21.23 -24.12 45.55
C GLY A 684 -20.26 -24.22 46.71
N LYS A 685 -20.74 -24.76 47.83
CA LYS A 685 -19.90 -25.09 48.99
C LYS A 685 -19.25 -26.45 48.76
N SER A 686 -17.92 -26.53 48.82
CA SER A 686 -17.27 -27.84 48.95
C SER A 686 -17.56 -28.41 50.33
N ASN A 687 -17.84 -29.71 50.40
CA ASN A 687 -18.03 -30.42 51.67
C ASN A 687 -16.79 -30.21 52.57
N TYR A 688 -16.94 -29.38 53.60
CA TYR A 688 -16.01 -29.24 54.72
C TYR A 688 -14.58 -28.81 54.34
N SER A 689 -14.45 -27.95 53.32
CA SER A 689 -13.20 -27.23 53.01
C SER A 689 -12.90 -26.13 54.04
N PHE A 690 -11.62 -25.77 54.19
CA PHE A 690 -11.20 -24.71 55.11
C PHE A 690 -11.89 -23.36 54.84
N TYR A 691 -12.12 -23.02 53.56
CA TYR A 691 -13.03 -21.94 53.16
C TYR A 691 -14.31 -22.54 52.56
N GLY A 692 -15.47 -21.99 52.92
CA GLY A 692 -16.76 -22.48 52.44
C GLY A 692 -16.99 -22.35 50.93
N VAL A 693 -16.17 -21.55 50.23
CA VAL A 693 -16.25 -21.35 48.77
C VAL A 693 -14.82 -21.37 48.20
N THR A 694 -14.48 -22.44 47.49
CA THR A 694 -13.19 -22.57 46.78
C THR A 694 -13.36 -22.94 45.31
N LEU A 695 -14.58 -23.22 44.87
CA LEU A 695 -14.90 -23.61 43.50
C LEU A 695 -15.70 -22.50 42.82
N PHE A 696 -15.17 -22.05 41.69
CA PHE A 696 -15.69 -20.97 40.88
C PHE A 696 -15.89 -21.44 39.44
N SER A 697 -16.78 -20.79 38.70
CA SER A 697 -16.95 -21.04 37.27
C SER A 697 -17.39 -19.77 36.53
N CYS A 698 -17.14 -19.72 35.22
CA CYS A 698 -17.62 -18.65 34.37
C CYS A 698 -19.11 -18.82 34.10
N ALA A 699 -19.93 -17.80 34.40
CA ALA A 699 -21.37 -17.81 34.19
C ALA A 699 -21.80 -17.32 32.79
N ASN A 700 -20.90 -16.70 32.02
CA ASN A 700 -21.18 -16.23 30.66
C ASN A 700 -21.39 -17.44 29.73
N GLN A 701 -22.56 -17.53 29.09
CA GLN A 701 -22.95 -18.64 28.21
C GLN A 701 -22.14 -18.65 26.91
N GLU A 702 -21.76 -17.48 26.41
CA GLU A 702 -20.96 -17.31 25.17
C GLU A 702 -19.46 -17.56 25.37
N CYS A 703 -19.04 -17.96 26.58
CA CYS A 703 -17.64 -18.19 26.90
C CYS A 703 -17.23 -19.63 26.57
N GLU A 704 -16.12 -19.83 25.85
CA GLU A 704 -15.50 -21.15 25.59
C GLU A 704 -15.15 -21.96 26.86
N HIS A 705 -15.15 -21.30 28.02
CA HIS A 705 -14.89 -21.87 29.34
C HIS A 705 -16.10 -21.76 30.28
N HIS A 706 -17.30 -21.62 29.72
CA HIS A 706 -18.56 -21.63 30.46
C HIS A 706 -18.64 -22.85 31.39
N SER A 707 -19.03 -22.62 32.65
CA SER A 707 -19.27 -23.66 33.66
C SER A 707 -18.10 -24.60 34.00
N LYS A 708 -16.89 -24.34 33.48
CA LYS A 708 -15.66 -25.07 33.84
C LYS A 708 -15.22 -24.73 35.27
N ASP A 709 -14.78 -25.75 36.01
CA ASP A 709 -14.40 -25.62 37.41
C ASP A 709 -13.02 -24.97 37.57
N ILE A 710 -12.98 -23.91 38.37
CA ILE A 710 -11.77 -23.18 38.74
C ILE A 710 -11.67 -23.25 40.26
N TYR A 711 -10.62 -23.91 40.74
CA TYR A 711 -10.31 -23.97 42.16
C TYR A 711 -9.41 -22.81 42.55
N LEU A 712 -9.87 -21.99 43.49
CA LEU A 712 -9.11 -20.89 44.08
C LEU A 712 -8.95 -21.13 45.57
N SER A 713 -7.72 -21.06 46.07
CA SER A 713 -7.43 -21.17 47.51
C SER A 713 -6.13 -20.45 47.87
N HIS A 714 -5.84 -20.34 49.16
CA HIS A 714 -4.55 -19.83 49.61
C HIS A 714 -3.51 -20.95 49.69
N CYS A 715 -2.23 -20.59 49.52
CA CYS A 715 -1.15 -21.52 49.75
C CYS A 715 -1.14 -22.04 51.21
N LEU A 716 -0.94 -23.34 51.38
CA LEU A 716 -0.78 -23.98 52.69
C LEU A 716 0.42 -23.40 53.49
N ASN A 717 1.44 -22.92 52.78
CA ASN A 717 2.55 -22.20 53.37
C ASN A 717 2.14 -20.75 53.68
N GLY A 718 1.84 -20.47 54.95
CA GLY A 718 1.43 -19.14 55.42
C GLY A 718 2.46 -18.03 55.18
N GLN A 719 3.71 -18.34 54.81
CA GLN A 719 4.73 -17.34 54.46
C GLN A 719 4.86 -17.10 52.95
N CYS A 720 4.19 -17.90 52.14
CA CYS A 720 4.18 -17.73 50.69
C CYS A 720 3.21 -16.63 50.25
N GLU A 721 2.10 -16.49 50.99
CA GLU A 721 0.96 -15.60 50.71
C GLU A 721 0.41 -15.71 49.27
N ASP A 722 0.77 -16.78 48.54
CA ASP A 722 0.32 -16.96 47.17
C ASP A 722 -1.10 -17.52 47.07
N ILE A 723 -1.78 -17.24 45.96
CA ILE A 723 -3.09 -17.81 45.63
C ILE A 723 -2.85 -19.01 44.73
N ILE A 724 -3.41 -20.15 45.12
CA ILE A 724 -3.52 -21.33 44.29
C ILE A 724 -4.70 -21.11 43.34
N ASP A 725 -4.42 -21.13 42.05
CA ASP A 725 -5.39 -21.05 40.97
C ASP A 725 -5.23 -22.28 40.07
N SER A 726 -6.25 -23.13 39.96
CA SER A 726 -6.15 -24.39 39.20
C SER A 726 -5.95 -24.21 37.70
N ARG A 727 -6.15 -22.99 37.17
CA ARG A 727 -5.80 -22.67 35.77
C ARG A 727 -4.28 -22.63 35.58
N ASP A 728 -3.55 -22.38 36.66
CA ASP A 728 -2.11 -22.29 36.69
C ASP A 728 -1.48 -23.48 37.43
N SER A 729 -2.18 -24.08 38.37
CA SER A 729 -1.66 -25.11 39.25
C SER A 729 -2.20 -26.48 38.89
N VAL A 730 -1.36 -27.50 39.01
CA VAL A 730 -1.78 -28.90 38.96
C VAL A 730 -1.83 -29.51 40.36
N LYS A 731 -2.51 -30.64 40.49
CA LYS A 731 -2.52 -31.45 41.72
C LYS A 731 -1.25 -32.29 41.85
N CYS A 732 -0.75 -32.47 43.07
CA CYS A 732 0.36 -33.37 43.35
C CYS A 732 -0.03 -34.84 43.12
N LYS A 733 0.85 -35.63 42.54
CA LYS A 733 0.64 -37.08 42.35
C LYS A 733 1.20 -37.86 43.53
N THR A 734 0.55 -38.98 43.83
CA THR A 734 1.03 -39.94 44.82
C THR A 734 1.14 -41.31 44.17
N HIS A 735 2.27 -41.97 44.35
CA HIS A 735 2.56 -43.26 43.71
C HIS A 735 1.68 -44.40 44.22
N ASP A 736 1.09 -44.26 45.41
CA ASP A 736 0.44 -45.37 46.13
C ASP A 736 -1.11 -45.36 46.04
N VAL A 737 -1.72 -44.43 45.29
CA VAL A 737 -3.18 -44.28 45.22
C VAL A 737 -3.62 -44.11 43.76
N LYS A 738 -4.59 -44.92 43.30
CA LYS A 738 -5.09 -44.92 41.92
C LYS A 738 -5.98 -43.72 41.55
N GLU A 739 -6.50 -42.99 42.54
CA GLU A 739 -7.41 -41.85 42.34
C GLU A 739 -6.66 -40.50 42.28
N GLU A 740 -7.14 -39.55 41.45
CA GLU A 740 -6.64 -38.17 41.36
C GLU A 740 -6.98 -37.31 42.60
N CYS A 741 -6.42 -37.70 43.73
CA CYS A 741 -6.74 -37.17 45.06
C CYS A 741 -5.72 -36.15 45.60
N GLY A 742 -4.80 -35.68 44.75
CA GLY A 742 -3.76 -34.71 45.10
C GLY A 742 -4.29 -33.33 45.48
N TRP A 743 -3.52 -32.61 46.30
CA TRP A 743 -3.72 -31.18 46.55
C TRP A 743 -3.03 -30.35 45.47
N TYR A 744 -3.59 -29.19 45.14
CA TYR A 744 -2.97 -28.28 44.19
C TYR A 744 -1.62 -27.75 44.71
N ILE A 745 -0.61 -27.75 43.84
CA ILE A 745 0.75 -27.33 44.17
C ILE A 745 0.89 -25.83 43.97
N CYS A 746 1.22 -25.10 45.02
CA CYS A 746 1.55 -23.68 44.89
C CYS A 746 2.72 -23.47 43.92
N LYS A 747 2.48 -22.78 42.80
CA LYS A 747 3.49 -22.49 41.78
C LYS A 747 4.71 -21.73 42.30
N ASN A 748 4.53 -20.97 43.38
CA ASN A 748 5.60 -20.17 43.92
C ASN A 748 6.56 -20.92 44.84
N CYS A 749 6.02 -21.64 45.84
CA CYS A 749 6.84 -22.31 46.86
C CYS A 749 6.82 -23.84 46.78
N ASN A 750 6.10 -24.39 45.79
CA ASN A 750 5.90 -25.83 45.58
C ASN A 750 5.31 -26.57 46.78
N ALA A 751 4.63 -25.85 47.68
CA ALA A 751 3.88 -26.45 48.78
C ALA A 751 2.57 -27.07 48.25
N CYS A 752 2.28 -28.31 48.63
CA CYS A 752 1.02 -29.00 48.31
C CYS A 752 0.30 -29.51 49.57
N CYS A 753 0.78 -30.55 50.23
CA CYS A 753 0.11 -31.20 51.36
C CYS A 753 1.07 -31.55 52.52
N SER A 754 0.50 -31.60 53.74
CA SER A 754 1.16 -32.10 54.95
C SER A 754 0.30 -33.16 55.62
N SER A 755 0.94 -34.11 56.30
CA SER A 755 0.27 -35.21 57.01
C SER A 755 -0.75 -34.69 58.02
N GLU A 756 -0.40 -33.65 58.80
CA GLU A 756 -1.32 -33.00 59.74
C GLU A 756 -2.64 -32.58 59.07
N LYS A 757 -2.56 -31.92 57.91
CA LYS A 757 -3.76 -31.41 57.22
C LYS A 757 -4.54 -32.50 56.49
N LEU A 758 -3.86 -33.53 55.98
CA LEU A 758 -4.53 -34.69 55.37
C LEU A 758 -5.27 -35.52 56.42
N VAL A 759 -4.67 -35.75 57.59
CA VAL A 759 -5.33 -36.44 58.71
C VAL A 759 -6.50 -35.63 59.26
N ALA A 760 -6.36 -34.31 59.39
CA ALA A 760 -7.48 -33.45 59.78
C ALA A 760 -8.64 -33.51 58.78
N ARG A 761 -8.32 -33.52 57.47
CA ARG A 761 -9.33 -33.68 56.40
C ARG A 761 -10.02 -35.04 56.48
N LYS A 762 -9.26 -36.12 56.66
CA LYS A 762 -9.77 -37.49 56.85
C LYS A 762 -10.76 -37.53 58.03
N SER A 763 -10.32 -37.06 59.20
CA SER A 763 -11.15 -37.04 60.42
C SER A 763 -12.45 -36.25 60.24
N ASN A 764 -12.39 -35.09 59.56
CA ASN A 764 -13.58 -34.29 59.29
C ASN A 764 -14.58 -35.00 58.38
N LEU A 765 -14.11 -35.68 57.33
CA LEU A 765 -14.99 -36.40 56.39
C LEU A 765 -15.60 -37.65 57.04
N GLU A 766 -14.78 -38.44 57.74
CA GLU A 766 -15.22 -39.68 58.40
C GLU A 766 -16.22 -39.41 59.53
N ARG A 767 -16.02 -38.33 60.32
CA ARG A 767 -16.97 -37.88 61.34
C ARG A 767 -18.37 -37.59 60.76
N LEU A 768 -18.45 -37.31 59.46
CA LEU A 768 -19.66 -36.91 58.76
C LEU A 768 -20.18 -38.03 57.85
N GLY A 769 -19.69 -39.26 58.04
CA GLY A 769 -20.11 -40.46 57.31
C GLY A 769 -19.54 -40.56 55.89
N GLN A 770 -18.54 -39.76 55.52
CA GLN A 770 -17.88 -39.82 54.21
C GLN A 770 -16.55 -40.56 54.30
N GLU A 771 -16.32 -41.51 53.37
CA GLU A 771 -15.07 -42.27 53.30
C GLU A 771 -13.94 -41.43 52.68
N TYR A 772 -12.79 -41.34 53.36
CA TYR A 772 -11.59 -40.69 52.82
C TYR A 772 -10.69 -41.70 52.11
N LYS A 773 -10.63 -41.62 50.77
CA LYS A 773 -9.90 -42.58 49.91
C LYS A 773 -8.50 -42.14 49.51
N CYS A 774 -8.00 -41.04 50.06
CA CYS A 774 -6.76 -40.41 49.61
C CYS A 774 -5.57 -40.74 50.54
N HIS A 775 -4.36 -40.34 50.14
CA HIS A 775 -3.18 -40.49 50.96
C HIS A 775 -3.28 -39.68 52.27
N THR A 776 -2.73 -40.22 53.36
CA THR A 776 -2.67 -39.58 54.69
C THR A 776 -1.28 -39.03 55.04
N THR A 777 -0.25 -39.45 54.30
CA THR A 777 1.12 -38.95 54.48
C THR A 777 1.42 -37.87 53.45
N GLY A 778 1.64 -36.64 53.89
CA GLY A 778 1.88 -35.50 52.99
C GLY A 778 3.27 -35.48 52.37
N HIS A 779 3.42 -34.85 51.22
CA HIS A 779 4.72 -34.69 50.56
C HIS A 779 5.72 -33.88 51.39
N LEU A 780 5.23 -32.93 52.20
CA LEU A 780 6.05 -32.22 53.18
C LEU A 780 6.80 -33.20 54.09
N ASP A 781 6.07 -34.11 54.72
CA ASP A 781 6.58 -35.04 55.72
C ASP A 781 7.44 -36.16 55.11
N ARG A 782 7.20 -36.47 53.83
CA ARG A 782 8.03 -37.37 53.02
C ARG A 782 9.33 -36.72 52.54
N GLY A 783 9.48 -35.40 52.66
CA GLY A 783 10.64 -34.68 52.15
C GLY A 783 10.67 -34.63 50.62
N ILE A 784 9.51 -34.45 49.99
CA ILE A 784 9.35 -34.47 48.53
C ILE A 784 8.82 -33.12 48.06
N ILE A 785 9.42 -32.61 46.98
CA ILE A 785 8.90 -31.46 46.22
C ILE A 785 8.21 -31.99 44.97
N CYS A 786 6.97 -31.56 44.73
CA CYS A 786 6.26 -31.89 43.50
C CYS A 786 6.39 -30.78 42.45
N CYS A 787 6.41 -31.19 41.18
CA CYS A 787 6.46 -30.31 40.03
C CYS A 787 5.13 -29.56 39.86
N SER A 788 5.16 -28.24 39.93
CA SER A 788 3.97 -27.39 39.72
C SER A 788 3.40 -27.44 38.30
N GLY A 789 4.15 -27.96 37.33
CA GLY A 789 3.69 -28.17 35.95
C GLY A 789 2.96 -29.49 35.68
N CYS A 790 3.33 -30.60 36.32
CA CYS A 790 2.74 -31.92 36.01
C CYS A 790 2.36 -32.78 37.22
N GLY A 791 2.65 -32.32 38.45
CA GLY A 791 2.28 -33.00 39.69
C GLY A 791 3.24 -34.06 40.18
N ASN A 792 4.17 -34.53 39.34
CA ASN A 792 5.11 -35.59 39.68
C ASN A 792 6.15 -35.14 40.72
N GLU A 793 6.69 -36.09 41.47
CA GLU A 793 7.80 -35.87 42.40
C GLU A 793 9.05 -35.39 41.61
N MET A 794 9.67 -34.32 42.10
CA MET A 794 10.90 -33.79 41.53
C MET A 794 12.11 -34.50 42.16
N ILE A 795 13.14 -34.71 41.35
CA ILE A 795 14.37 -35.37 41.77
C ILE A 795 15.38 -34.28 42.12
N ASP A 796 15.97 -34.40 43.31
CA ASP A 796 17.15 -33.64 43.70
C ASP A 796 18.31 -34.07 42.78
N ALA A 797 18.68 -33.20 41.85
CA ALA A 797 19.83 -33.41 40.99
C ALA A 797 21.10 -33.15 41.81
N ALA A 798 21.44 -34.08 42.71
CA ALA A 798 22.73 -34.11 43.35
C ALA A 798 23.79 -34.17 42.24
N ILE A 799 24.54 -33.08 42.08
CA ILE A 799 25.55 -32.94 41.04
C ILE A 799 26.61 -34.04 41.24
N SER A 800 26.66 -35.01 40.33
CA SER A 800 27.71 -36.02 40.33
C SER A 800 29.02 -35.39 39.87
N LYS A 801 29.91 -35.08 40.83
CA LYS A 801 31.26 -34.55 40.57
C LYS A 801 32.06 -35.43 39.59
N ASP A 802 31.91 -36.75 39.70
CA ASP A 802 32.59 -37.70 38.82
C ASP A 802 32.06 -37.63 37.37
N LEU A 803 30.74 -37.61 37.20
CA LEU A 803 30.12 -37.49 35.87
C LEU A 803 30.44 -36.13 35.23
N TYR A 804 30.40 -35.05 36.01
CA TYR A 804 30.79 -33.71 35.59
C TYR A 804 32.20 -33.70 35.01
N GLN A 805 33.17 -34.22 35.76
CA GLN A 805 34.57 -34.21 35.36
C GLN A 805 34.78 -35.08 34.11
N LYS A 806 34.13 -36.24 34.03
CA LYS A 806 34.18 -37.12 32.83
C LYS A 806 33.63 -36.40 31.59
N GLN A 807 32.48 -35.75 31.72
CA GLN A 807 31.88 -35.01 30.61
C GLN A 807 32.69 -33.78 30.21
N LEU A 808 33.24 -33.02 31.17
CA LEU A 808 34.11 -31.88 30.89
C LEU A 808 35.37 -32.31 30.16
N ASN A 809 36.05 -33.35 30.66
CA ASN A 809 37.24 -33.90 30.01
C ASN A 809 36.91 -34.40 28.59
N TRP A 810 35.76 -35.04 28.40
CA TRP A 810 35.30 -35.48 27.09
C TRP A 810 35.05 -34.30 26.14
N LEU A 811 34.37 -33.25 26.59
CA LEU A 811 34.11 -32.04 25.80
C LEU A 811 35.42 -31.34 25.39
N ILE A 812 36.39 -31.23 26.31
CA ILE A 812 37.70 -30.64 26.04
C ILE A 812 38.48 -31.48 25.02
N ALA A 813 38.48 -32.80 25.16
CA ALA A 813 39.18 -33.72 24.25
C ALA A 813 38.58 -33.73 22.83
N ASN A 814 37.27 -33.53 22.71
CA ASN A 814 36.54 -33.63 21.44
C ASN A 814 36.15 -32.27 20.84
N LYS A 815 36.58 -31.15 21.43
CA LYS A 815 36.17 -29.78 21.06
C LYS A 815 36.38 -29.39 19.59
N SER A 816 37.32 -30.05 18.90
CA SER A 816 37.66 -29.77 17.50
C SER A 816 37.13 -30.80 16.51
N ASN A 817 36.65 -31.96 16.99
CA ASN A 817 36.39 -33.13 16.15
C ASN A 817 34.93 -33.63 16.21
N HIS A 818 34.15 -33.18 17.20
CA HIS A 818 32.77 -33.65 17.35
C HIS A 818 31.78 -32.75 16.61
N GLN A 819 30.96 -33.33 15.73
CA GLN A 819 30.00 -32.61 14.88
C GLN A 819 28.99 -31.73 15.64
N ASN A 820 28.70 -32.06 16.90
CA ASN A 820 27.77 -31.29 17.74
C ASN A 820 28.45 -30.17 18.55
N ILE A 821 29.78 -30.05 18.53
CA ILE A 821 30.47 -28.91 19.15
C ILE A 821 30.77 -27.91 18.04
N ILE A 822 29.96 -26.85 17.98
CA ILE A 822 30.07 -25.83 16.93
C ILE A 822 31.27 -24.91 17.22
N ARG A 823 31.43 -24.50 18.49
CA ARG A 823 32.54 -23.67 18.97
C ARG A 823 32.84 -24.01 20.41
N ALA A 824 34.08 -23.78 20.82
CA ALA A 824 34.51 -23.87 22.21
C ALA A 824 35.55 -22.81 22.53
N GLY A 825 35.67 -22.44 23.79
CA GLY A 825 36.70 -21.51 24.25
C GLY A 825 36.81 -21.49 25.77
N GLN A 826 37.71 -20.66 26.28
CA GLN A 826 37.87 -20.40 27.71
C GLN A 826 37.51 -18.95 28.01
N ARG A 827 36.94 -18.72 29.18
CA ARG A 827 36.63 -17.37 29.67
C ARG A 827 37.92 -16.67 30.12
N PRO A 828 38.20 -15.42 29.69
CA PRO A 828 39.47 -14.74 29.98
C PRO A 828 39.76 -14.56 31.48
N LYS A 829 38.71 -14.46 32.31
CA LYS A 829 38.80 -14.09 33.73
C LYS A 829 39.10 -15.26 34.66
N ASP A 830 38.56 -16.43 34.37
CA ASP A 830 38.63 -17.62 35.24
C ASP A 830 39.14 -18.88 34.52
N GLN A 831 39.52 -18.77 33.25
CA GLN A 831 40.05 -19.86 32.39
C GLN A 831 39.13 -21.09 32.27
N LYS A 832 37.87 -20.94 32.64
CA LYS A 832 36.85 -21.97 32.58
C LYS A 832 36.29 -22.11 31.16
N TRP A 833 36.00 -23.35 30.77
CA TRP A 833 35.54 -23.72 29.44
C TRP A 833 34.07 -23.39 29.20
N TRP A 834 33.78 -23.09 27.94
CA TRP A 834 32.45 -23.00 27.38
C TRP A 834 32.41 -23.64 25.99
N PHE A 835 31.24 -24.15 25.61
CA PHE A 835 30.98 -24.89 24.39
C PHE A 835 29.63 -24.46 23.81
N ILE A 836 29.53 -24.34 22.49
CA ILE A 836 28.26 -24.21 21.78
C ILE A 836 27.88 -25.59 21.27
N TRP A 837 26.88 -26.20 21.90
CA TRP A 837 26.37 -27.52 21.58
C TRP A 837 25.21 -27.41 20.59
N GLY A 838 25.38 -27.94 19.38
CA GLY A 838 24.38 -27.95 18.33
C GLY A 838 23.67 -29.29 18.23
N ARG A 839 22.40 -29.27 17.80
CA ARG A 839 21.60 -30.47 17.52
C ARG A 839 22.21 -31.34 16.42
N GLY A 840 22.76 -30.72 15.38
CA GLY A 840 23.35 -31.44 14.25
C GLY A 840 22.34 -32.42 13.63
N THR A 841 22.73 -33.68 13.49
CA THR A 841 21.89 -34.76 12.94
C THR A 841 21.02 -35.48 13.98
N MET A 842 21.06 -35.07 15.26
CA MET A 842 20.27 -35.71 16.31
C MET A 842 18.79 -35.34 16.19
N ASP A 843 17.90 -36.30 16.49
CA ASP A 843 16.51 -35.97 16.74
C ASP A 843 16.38 -35.08 17.99
N TYR A 844 15.28 -34.33 18.05
CA TYR A 844 15.07 -33.35 19.12
C TYR A 844 15.07 -33.98 20.51
N GLN A 845 14.49 -35.17 20.67
CA GLN A 845 14.41 -35.84 21.98
C GLN A 845 15.81 -36.26 22.46
N THR A 846 16.61 -36.83 21.57
CA THR A 846 18.00 -37.22 21.88
C THR A 846 18.86 -36.00 22.23
N TYR A 847 18.74 -34.91 21.48
CA TYR A 847 19.44 -33.65 21.76
C TYR A 847 19.06 -33.09 23.14
N ARG A 848 17.76 -33.07 23.48
CA ARG A 848 17.28 -32.60 24.78
C ARG A 848 17.72 -33.48 25.93
N ASN A 849 17.73 -34.80 25.76
CA ASN A 849 18.22 -35.74 26.77
C ASN A 849 19.71 -35.51 27.09
N GLN A 850 20.53 -35.19 26.07
CA GLN A 850 21.94 -34.87 26.26
C GLN A 850 22.14 -33.53 26.98
N LEU A 851 21.41 -32.48 26.58
CA LEU A 851 21.44 -31.19 27.29
C LEU A 851 21.03 -31.35 28.76
N GLN A 852 20.00 -32.17 29.02
CA GLN A 852 19.57 -32.46 30.38
C GLN A 852 20.65 -33.23 31.16
N SER A 853 21.41 -34.11 30.51
CA SER A 853 22.55 -34.80 31.11
C SER A 853 23.66 -33.82 31.53
N PHE A 854 24.06 -32.91 30.64
CA PHE A 854 25.05 -31.87 30.95
C PHE A 854 24.56 -30.93 32.06
N PHE A 855 23.29 -30.54 32.04
CA PHE A 855 22.71 -29.71 33.10
C PHE A 855 22.72 -30.44 34.46
N LYS A 856 22.27 -31.70 34.49
CA LYS A 856 22.24 -32.54 35.71
C LYS A 856 23.63 -32.81 36.29
N SER A 857 24.66 -32.85 35.45
CA SER A 857 26.04 -33.02 35.91
C SER A 857 26.68 -31.72 36.37
N GLY A 858 26.01 -30.56 36.29
CA GLY A 858 26.48 -29.30 36.88
C GLY A 858 27.04 -28.27 35.90
N PHE A 859 26.86 -28.46 34.58
CA PHE A 859 27.11 -27.39 33.61
C PHE A 859 26.04 -26.30 33.67
N ASN A 860 26.46 -25.05 33.46
CA ASN A 860 25.58 -23.92 33.32
C ASN A 860 25.07 -23.81 31.88
N ILE A 861 23.74 -23.84 31.70
CA ILE A 861 23.06 -23.72 30.41
C ILE A 861 21.97 -22.63 30.56
N PRO A 862 22.29 -21.36 30.27
CA PRO A 862 21.39 -20.23 30.57
C PRO A 862 20.01 -20.33 29.89
N ASP A 863 19.99 -20.75 28.64
CA ASP A 863 18.77 -20.84 27.83
C ASP A 863 18.18 -22.26 27.76
N PHE A 864 18.42 -23.09 28.79
CA PHE A 864 18.00 -24.49 28.78
C PHE A 864 16.50 -24.68 28.48
N ASN A 865 15.66 -23.74 28.90
CA ASN A 865 14.20 -23.76 28.71
C ASN A 865 13.73 -23.28 27.33
N ASN A 866 14.60 -22.67 26.51
CA ASN A 866 14.23 -22.22 25.18
C ASN A 866 14.21 -23.40 24.19
N LYS A 867 13.01 -23.83 23.81
CA LYS A 867 12.74 -25.02 22.97
C LYS A 867 12.92 -24.79 21.48
N GLU A 868 13.02 -23.54 21.04
CA GLU A 868 13.13 -23.17 19.63
C GLU A 868 14.60 -23.17 19.15
N LYS A 869 15.56 -23.29 20.08
CA LYS A 869 16.98 -23.24 19.76
C LYS A 869 17.57 -24.63 19.50
N ASP A 870 18.03 -24.83 18.26
CA ASP A 870 18.85 -25.99 17.86
C ASP A 870 20.33 -25.86 18.28
N THR A 871 20.70 -24.79 18.98
CA THR A 871 22.05 -24.59 19.55
C THR A 871 21.96 -24.01 20.97
N GLN A 872 22.80 -24.50 21.87
CA GLN A 872 22.78 -24.12 23.30
C GLN A 872 24.19 -23.91 23.83
N LEU A 873 24.37 -22.91 24.70
CA LEU A 873 25.63 -22.66 25.39
C LEU A 873 25.74 -23.59 26.60
N ILE A 874 26.80 -24.39 26.64
CA ILE A 874 27.17 -25.24 27.77
C ILE A 874 28.46 -24.68 28.38
N ALA A 875 28.43 -24.23 29.63
CA ALA A 875 29.59 -23.60 30.26
C ALA A 875 29.88 -24.18 31.65
N GLU A 876 31.16 -24.17 32.04
CA GLU A 876 31.51 -24.43 33.44
C GLU A 876 30.91 -23.36 34.38
N PRO A 877 30.48 -23.71 35.60
CA PRO A 877 29.85 -22.79 36.53
C PRO A 877 30.83 -21.71 37.03
N PHE A 878 30.33 -20.52 37.38
CA PHE A 878 31.17 -19.39 37.82
C PHE A 878 31.81 -19.61 39.21
N GLU A 879 31.10 -20.21 40.18
CA GLU A 879 31.61 -20.45 41.54
C GLU A 879 31.82 -21.95 41.82
N GLU A 880 32.96 -22.33 42.43
CA GLU A 880 33.24 -23.71 42.88
C GLU A 880 32.28 -24.18 44.01
N LYS A 881 31.61 -23.24 44.69
CA LYS A 881 30.78 -23.49 45.89
C LYS A 881 29.37 -24.05 45.61
N LYS A 882 28.99 -24.34 44.36
CA LYS A 882 27.67 -24.96 44.07
C LYS A 882 27.56 -26.44 44.45
N VAL A 883 28.66 -27.12 44.83
CA VAL A 883 28.65 -28.59 44.95
C VAL A 883 28.40 -29.14 46.36
N SER A 884 27.88 -28.37 47.33
CA SER A 884 27.64 -28.98 48.67
C SER A 884 26.53 -28.42 49.56
N LYS A 885 25.77 -27.37 49.20
CA LYS A 885 24.70 -26.89 50.10
C LYS A 885 23.36 -26.51 49.46
N GLU A 886 23.27 -26.31 48.14
CA GLU A 886 22.06 -25.73 47.53
C GLU A 886 21.56 -26.62 46.38
N ARG A 887 20.39 -27.22 46.57
CA ARG A 887 19.80 -28.31 45.77
C ARG A 887 19.07 -27.77 44.53
N ILE A 888 19.29 -28.41 43.37
CA ILE A 888 18.53 -28.17 42.13
C ILE A 888 17.53 -29.32 41.99
N PHE A 889 16.24 -29.03 41.84
CA PHE A 889 15.23 -30.07 41.63
C PHE A 889 14.83 -30.10 40.16
N VAL A 890 14.80 -31.28 39.57
CA VAL A 890 14.43 -31.49 38.17
C VAL A 890 13.23 -32.41 38.10
N CYS A 891 12.19 -32.04 37.35
CA CYS A 891 11.08 -32.95 37.11
C CYS A 891 11.52 -34.05 36.12
N PRO A 892 11.27 -35.34 36.42
CA PRO A 892 11.56 -36.42 35.48
C PRO A 892 10.55 -36.50 34.32
N ASN A 893 9.39 -35.87 34.46
CA ASN A 893 8.24 -36.04 33.56
C ASN A 893 7.94 -34.81 32.69
N CYS A 894 8.56 -33.66 32.97
CA CYS A 894 8.51 -32.48 32.13
C CYS A 894 9.78 -31.64 32.29
N ASP A 895 9.95 -30.63 31.46
CA ASP A 895 11.17 -29.80 31.44
C ASP A 895 11.29 -28.83 32.63
N LEU A 896 10.35 -28.85 33.58
CA LEU A 896 10.37 -27.92 34.71
C LEU A 896 11.47 -28.31 35.70
N TYR A 897 12.38 -27.37 35.97
CA TYR A 897 13.38 -27.48 37.03
C TYR A 897 13.31 -26.27 37.96
N PHE A 898 13.95 -26.40 39.10
CA PHE A 898 13.83 -25.50 40.23
C PHE A 898 15.22 -25.29 40.82
N ASP A 899 15.86 -24.18 40.46
CA ASP A 899 17.16 -23.76 41.00
C ASP A 899 16.98 -22.60 41.98
N LEU A 900 17.06 -22.91 43.28
CA LEU A 900 16.99 -21.92 44.37
C LEU A 900 18.16 -20.91 44.37
N ASN A 901 19.13 -21.05 43.46
CA ASN A 901 20.24 -20.13 43.31
C ASN A 901 20.03 -19.09 42.22
N ASN A 902 19.01 -19.27 41.37
CA ASN A 902 18.65 -18.24 40.41
C ASN A 902 18.02 -17.07 41.17
N LYS A 903 18.79 -16.00 41.40
CA LYS A 903 18.32 -14.79 42.11
C LYS A 903 17.27 -14.01 41.32
N GLU A 904 17.15 -14.23 40.02
CA GLU A 904 16.12 -13.63 39.17
C GLU A 904 14.79 -14.36 39.34
N ASP A 905 14.81 -15.71 39.37
CA ASP A 905 13.60 -16.53 39.55
C ASP A 905 13.18 -16.67 41.03
N PHE A 906 14.14 -16.67 41.94
CA PHE A 906 13.99 -16.92 43.38
C PHE A 906 14.64 -15.80 44.19
N ASP A 907 13.88 -14.73 44.40
CA ASP A 907 14.26 -13.71 45.38
C ASP A 907 14.43 -14.33 46.79
N PHE A 908 15.06 -13.57 47.69
CA PHE A 908 15.33 -14.02 49.05
C PHE A 908 14.07 -14.51 49.79
N GLN A 909 12.90 -13.88 49.55
CA GLN A 909 11.66 -14.26 50.20
C GLN A 909 11.11 -15.58 49.67
N ARG A 910 11.04 -15.72 48.34
CA ARG A 910 10.59 -16.94 47.67
C ARG A 910 11.45 -18.12 48.09
N LYS A 911 12.77 -17.95 48.09
CA LYS A 911 13.72 -18.95 48.59
C LYS A 911 13.44 -19.31 50.05
N ARG A 912 13.27 -18.31 50.93
CA ARG A 912 12.98 -18.53 52.35
C ARG A 912 11.64 -19.24 52.57
N ALA A 913 10.61 -18.88 51.81
CA ALA A 913 9.29 -19.52 51.87
C ALA A 913 9.37 -21.00 51.49
N VAL A 914 10.11 -21.33 50.43
CA VAL A 914 10.36 -22.73 50.03
C VAL A 914 11.11 -23.47 51.13
N GLN A 915 12.25 -22.93 51.59
CA GLN A 915 13.11 -23.60 52.58
C GLN A 915 12.37 -23.85 53.90
N LYS A 916 11.54 -22.90 54.34
CA LYS A 916 10.77 -23.03 55.58
C LYS A 916 9.57 -23.97 55.47
N PHE A 917 8.97 -24.12 54.30
CA PHE A 917 7.94 -25.14 54.14
C PHE A 917 8.60 -26.51 54.07
N HIS A 918 9.56 -26.71 53.17
CA HIS A 918 10.21 -28.01 52.90
C HIS A 918 11.33 -28.35 53.89
N VAL A 919 11.07 -28.26 55.20
CA VAL A 919 12.07 -28.41 56.27
C VAL A 919 12.81 -29.76 56.30
N LYS A 920 12.18 -30.84 55.79
CA LYS A 920 12.83 -32.15 55.68
C LYS A 920 13.94 -32.18 54.62
N ILE A 921 13.80 -31.34 53.59
CA ILE A 921 14.77 -31.18 52.51
C ILE A 921 15.81 -30.13 52.92
N PHE A 922 15.35 -29.05 53.57
CA PHE A 922 16.16 -27.94 54.05
C PHE A 922 16.08 -27.86 55.59
N PRO A 923 16.77 -28.76 56.31
CA PRO A 923 16.79 -28.71 57.77
C PRO A 923 17.31 -27.35 58.22
N GLN A 924 16.60 -26.71 59.14
CA GLN A 924 17.08 -25.48 59.75
C GLN A 924 18.32 -25.85 60.56
N THR A 925 19.48 -25.30 60.19
CA THR A 925 20.61 -25.28 61.11
C THR A 925 20.21 -24.41 62.28
N ASP A 926 20.05 -25.00 63.46
CA ASP A 926 19.86 -24.26 64.71
C ASP A 926 20.87 -23.11 64.74
N LYS A 927 20.34 -21.90 64.90
CA LYS A 927 21.12 -20.68 65.08
C LYS A 927 21.10 -20.30 66.54
#